data_AF-A0A2U8WWQ1-F1
#
_entry.id   AF-A0A2U8WWQ1-F1
#
_cell.length_a   1.000
_cell.length_b   1.000
_cell.length_c   1.000
_cell.angle_alpha   90.00
_cell.angle_beta   90.00
_cell.angle_gamma   90.00
#
_symmetry.space_group_name_H-M   'P 1'
#
loop_
_entity.id
_entity.type
_entity.pdbx_description
1 polymer ?
#
loop_
_entity_poly.entity_id
_entity_poly.type
_entity_poly.pdbx_seq_one_letter_code
_entity_poly.pdbx_strand_id
1 'polypeptide(L)'
;MIPGRPTAGRWLALDYALDRFADPVRPLLRFARADGAHEDALLPGPVLGRAAWLGPVPPGTEHILLAAPAQGFRIEAARLLSRTAVLALCARRRPDKLPVALYQWLRRDARRLRNTLRIAAGVRPLAHYAAWKAERARPFEPALDRVPAGPLPRLGLILEAAPGEAEAVRRSLAALLAQTHRDWRLSLRWQGPAPAGLPADPRISAGASPDGIAVGHLRPGDVLAPDALTHLAAAFAGAEPAELAYADSETDTAEGLRPSLKPGWSPDLALTTLYPGRPLLVAADLAARVGWEPGQGARALLLAATLAGPARVRRIPRILCRTVPDAPDPDGHAAALEAALRRAGGPAAPVRTGDALDLDWPLPGPAPLVSIVIPTRDRPDLLRVAVRGVLHDTAYPALELVIVDNGSTDPAVADLYAEWESDPRVRRLDRPGPFNFSRLVNDGAAASRGAVLVLLNNDVEVLHPDWLAAMVRQALRPEVGAVGAKLLFGNGRIQHAGVVVGLGGRAGHILRNRPADAPGHLGRLTVAHEVAGVTAACLAVAREKFEAVGGLDAEAFPVDFNDIDLCLRLGARGWKAVWTPRAVLAHHESVSRGPSVGPARIRFDAEGDRFAARWRAMIRDDPYYHPAFSVTTFGEELE
;
A
#
# COMPACT_ATOMS: atom_id res chain seq x y z
N MET A 1 19.10 24.65 -11.54
CA MET A 1 19.05 24.54 -13.02
C MET A 1 20.30 23.81 -13.47
N ILE A 2 20.16 22.76 -14.28
CA ILE A 2 21.29 22.08 -14.93
C ILE A 2 21.34 22.60 -16.37
N PRO A 3 22.40 23.30 -16.82
CA PRO A 3 22.46 23.84 -18.19
C PRO A 3 23.07 22.82 -19.17
N GLY A 4 22.47 22.64 -20.34
CA GLY A 4 23.04 21.81 -21.42
C GLY A 4 22.19 21.72 -22.69
N ARG A 5 22.83 21.92 -23.85
CA ARG A 5 22.27 21.96 -25.23
C ARG A 5 21.46 20.71 -25.62
N PRO A 6 20.48 20.84 -26.55
CA PRO A 6 19.53 19.77 -26.86
C PRO A 6 20.16 18.71 -27.76
N THR A 7 19.97 17.43 -27.39
CA THR A 7 20.03 16.19 -28.21
C THR A 7 21.19 15.19 -28.10
N ALA A 8 22.24 15.42 -27.28
CA ALA A 8 23.20 14.35 -26.92
C ALA A 8 23.00 13.88 -25.47
N GLY A 9 22.64 12.60 -25.25
CA GLY A 9 22.37 12.04 -23.91
C GLY A 9 20.89 12.12 -23.47
N ARG A 10 20.03 11.26 -24.04
CA ARG A 10 18.56 11.31 -23.88
C ARG A 10 18.01 10.75 -22.55
N TRP A 11 18.88 10.36 -21.62
CA TRP A 11 18.48 9.78 -20.33
C TRP A 11 19.21 10.48 -19.20
N LEU A 12 18.50 10.83 -18.14
CA LEU A 12 19.08 11.39 -16.93
C LEU A 12 19.27 10.28 -15.91
N ALA A 13 20.52 10.06 -15.49
CA ALA A 13 20.88 9.30 -14.32
C ALA A 13 21.14 10.27 -13.16
N LEU A 14 20.43 10.10 -12.05
CA LEU A 14 20.51 10.95 -10.87
C LEU A 14 20.77 10.09 -9.64
N ASP A 15 21.87 10.35 -8.95
CA ASP A 15 22.18 9.77 -7.63
C ASP A 15 22.08 10.87 -6.58
N TYR A 16 21.39 10.59 -5.49
CA TYR A 16 21.13 11.57 -4.43
C TYR A 16 21.06 10.91 -3.06
N ALA A 17 21.42 11.70 -2.06
CA ALA A 17 21.36 11.34 -0.66
C ALA A 17 20.32 12.18 0.07
N LEU A 18 19.70 11.57 1.08
CA LEU A 18 18.82 12.22 2.02
C LEU A 18 19.31 11.91 3.43
N ASP A 19 19.23 12.89 4.32
CA ASP A 19 19.36 12.76 5.76
C ASP A 19 18.71 11.46 6.24
N ARG A 20 19.47 10.67 6.99
CA ARG A 20 19.05 9.37 7.51
C ARG A 20 17.89 9.49 8.47
N PHE A 21 17.66 10.66 9.09
CA PHE A 21 16.58 10.93 10.02
C PHE A 21 15.37 11.64 9.39
N ALA A 22 15.49 12.12 8.15
CA ALA A 22 14.35 12.68 7.43
C ALA A 22 13.42 11.57 6.89
N ASP A 23 12.15 11.90 6.70
CA ASP A 23 11.20 11.00 6.05
C ASP A 23 11.64 10.73 4.60
N PRO A 24 11.76 9.46 4.18
CA PRO A 24 12.22 9.10 2.84
C PRO A 24 11.12 9.27 1.77
N VAL A 25 10.48 10.43 1.76
CA VAL A 25 9.46 10.83 0.78
C VAL A 25 10.07 10.88 -0.62
N ARG A 26 9.30 10.47 -1.62
CA ARG A 26 9.72 10.45 -3.02
C ARG A 26 9.94 11.88 -3.54
N PRO A 27 11.13 12.21 -4.08
CA PRO A 27 11.34 13.44 -4.82
C PRO A 27 10.56 13.43 -6.14
N LEU A 28 10.29 14.61 -6.69
CA LEU A 28 9.61 14.76 -7.99
C LEU A 28 10.50 15.58 -8.93
N LEU A 29 10.72 15.06 -10.14
CA LEU A 29 11.30 15.83 -11.24
C LEU A 29 10.19 16.39 -12.12
N ARG A 30 10.37 17.62 -12.61
CA ARG A 30 9.56 18.23 -13.65
C ARG A 30 10.44 18.58 -14.84
N PHE A 31 10.12 18.03 -16.00
CA PHE A 31 10.72 18.35 -17.28
C PHE A 31 9.85 19.40 -17.97
N ALA A 32 10.25 20.67 -17.89
CA ALA A 32 9.50 21.80 -18.44
C ALA A 32 10.00 22.18 -19.84
N ARG A 33 9.07 22.56 -20.71
CA ARG A 33 9.29 22.96 -22.11
C ARG A 33 8.92 24.44 -22.31
N ALA A 34 9.45 25.07 -23.37
CA ALA A 34 9.21 26.49 -23.67
C ALA A 34 7.74 26.84 -23.87
N ASP A 35 6.94 25.90 -24.36
CA ASP A 35 5.49 26.07 -24.60
C ASP A 35 4.64 25.97 -23.32
N GLY A 36 5.29 25.84 -22.15
CA GLY A 36 4.64 25.68 -20.85
C GLY A 36 4.20 24.25 -20.53
N ALA A 37 4.32 23.32 -21.49
CA ALA A 37 4.04 21.91 -21.23
C ALA A 37 5.12 21.31 -20.32
N HIS A 38 4.73 20.31 -19.53
CA HIS A 38 5.64 19.60 -18.66
C HIS A 38 5.32 18.11 -18.54
N GLU A 39 6.33 17.32 -18.19
CA GLU A 39 6.19 15.92 -17.78
C GLU A 39 6.82 15.76 -16.39
N ASP A 40 6.12 15.14 -15.46
CA ASP A 40 6.59 14.90 -14.11
C ASP A 40 7.04 13.44 -13.94
N ALA A 41 8.14 13.22 -13.21
CA ALA A 41 8.63 11.89 -12.87
C ALA A 41 8.87 11.77 -11.37
N LEU A 42 8.26 10.74 -10.79
CA LEU A 42 8.41 10.40 -9.38
C LEU A 42 9.66 9.54 -9.18
N LEU A 43 10.48 9.90 -8.19
CA LEU A 43 11.75 9.26 -7.89
C LEU A 43 11.61 8.27 -6.70
N PRO A 44 12.50 7.27 -6.56
CA PRO A 44 12.48 6.38 -5.41
C PRO A 44 12.77 7.10 -4.09
N GLY A 45 12.18 6.61 -2.99
CA GLY A 45 12.49 7.11 -1.65
C GLY A 45 13.85 6.61 -1.16
N PRO A 46 14.73 7.48 -0.62
CA PRO A 46 16.07 7.11 -0.14
C PRO A 46 16.02 6.48 1.27
N VAL A 47 15.35 5.32 1.38
CA VAL A 47 15.09 4.62 2.66
C VAL A 47 16.35 4.14 3.38
N LEU A 48 17.47 3.99 2.66
CA LEU A 48 18.78 3.65 3.23
C LEU A 48 19.74 4.86 3.30
N GLY A 49 19.21 6.07 3.08
CA GLY A 49 19.95 7.33 3.06
C GLY A 49 20.42 7.75 1.67
N ARG A 50 20.33 6.86 0.67
CA ARG A 50 20.66 7.13 -0.73
C ARG A 50 19.65 6.49 -1.68
N ALA A 51 19.45 7.11 -2.84
CA ALA A 51 18.72 6.51 -3.94
C ALA A 51 19.32 6.93 -5.29
N ALA A 52 18.99 6.15 -6.31
CA ALA A 52 19.41 6.39 -7.69
C ALA A 52 18.18 6.30 -8.59
N TRP A 53 18.11 7.17 -9.58
CA TRP A 53 17.03 7.19 -10.56
C TRP A 53 17.60 7.26 -11.98
N LEU A 54 16.94 6.58 -12.91
CA LEU A 54 17.28 6.62 -14.33
C LEU A 54 16.00 6.70 -15.15
N GLY A 55 15.85 7.77 -15.93
CA GLY A 55 14.71 7.93 -16.82
C GLY A 55 15.01 8.76 -18.06
N PRO A 56 14.14 8.69 -19.07
CA PRO A 56 14.32 9.45 -20.30
C PRO A 56 14.08 10.94 -20.05
N VAL A 57 14.86 11.79 -20.71
CA VAL A 57 14.58 13.23 -20.78
C VAL A 57 13.63 13.48 -21.96
N PRO A 58 12.43 14.05 -21.73
CA PRO A 58 11.47 14.33 -22.78
C PRO A 58 12.04 15.27 -23.85
N PRO A 59 11.74 15.07 -25.15
CA PRO A 59 12.20 15.95 -26.21
C PRO A 59 11.72 17.40 -26.01
N GLY A 60 12.60 18.37 -26.22
CA GLY A 60 12.28 19.80 -26.03
C GLY A 60 12.20 20.24 -24.58
N THR A 61 12.72 19.45 -23.64
CA THR A 61 12.95 19.91 -22.26
C THR A 61 13.99 21.04 -22.27
N GLU A 62 13.64 22.17 -21.68
CA GLU A 62 14.56 23.31 -21.47
C GLU A 62 15.04 23.37 -20.02
N HIS A 63 14.15 23.06 -19.08
CA HIS A 63 14.44 23.08 -17.66
C HIS A 63 14.04 21.76 -16.99
N ILE A 64 14.92 21.30 -16.10
CA ILE A 64 14.62 20.19 -15.19
C ILE A 64 14.57 20.79 -13.78
N LEU A 65 13.39 20.73 -13.17
CA LEU A 65 13.14 21.19 -11.82
C LEU A 65 13.04 19.98 -10.89
N LEU A 66 13.54 20.10 -9.67
CA LEU A 66 13.50 19.05 -8.66
C LEU A 66 12.78 19.57 -7.42
N ALA A 67 11.69 18.91 -7.05
CA ALA A 67 11.05 19.06 -5.76
C ALA A 67 11.55 17.95 -4.82
N ALA A 68 12.40 18.35 -3.88
CA ALA A 68 12.97 17.51 -2.84
C ALA A 68 12.86 18.21 -1.48
N PRO A 69 13.08 17.52 -0.35
CA PRO A 69 13.16 18.17 0.96
C PRO A 69 14.14 19.35 0.93
N ALA A 70 13.75 20.48 1.54
CA ALA A 70 14.53 21.72 1.50
C ALA A 70 15.86 21.62 2.27
N GLN A 71 15.94 20.70 3.23
CA GLN A 71 17.12 20.45 4.05
C GLN A 71 17.42 18.95 4.04
N GLY A 72 18.69 18.60 4.28
CA GLY A 72 19.10 17.20 4.34
C GLY A 72 19.10 16.47 3.01
N PHE A 73 18.91 17.14 1.87
CA PHE A 73 18.94 16.52 0.54
C PHE A 73 20.17 16.98 -0.26
N ARG A 74 20.89 16.05 -0.89
CA ARG A 74 22.09 16.33 -1.69
C ARG A 74 22.07 15.54 -2.99
N ILE A 75 22.20 16.21 -4.12
CA ILE A 75 22.50 15.54 -5.40
C ILE A 75 23.99 15.18 -5.39
N GLU A 76 24.30 13.91 -5.57
CA GLU A 76 25.67 13.40 -5.58
C GLU A 76 26.21 13.26 -7.00
N ALA A 77 25.35 12.88 -7.95
CA ALA A 77 25.69 12.86 -9.36
C ALA A 77 24.45 13.10 -10.23
N ALA A 78 24.62 13.89 -11.28
CA ALA A 78 23.63 14.06 -12.34
C ALA A 78 24.32 13.90 -13.70
N ARG A 79 23.93 12.88 -14.46
CA ARG A 79 24.63 12.45 -15.69
C ARG A 79 23.64 12.24 -16.82
N LEU A 80 23.96 12.75 -18.01
CA LEU A 80 23.21 12.45 -19.23
C LEU A 80 23.83 11.22 -19.91
N LEU A 81 23.01 10.18 -20.09
CA LEU A 81 23.40 8.91 -20.70
C LEU A 81 22.86 8.79 -22.12
N SER A 82 23.68 8.25 -23.00
CA SER A 82 23.24 7.82 -24.32
C SER A 82 22.34 6.59 -24.22
N ARG A 83 21.55 6.33 -25.27
CA ARG A 83 20.77 5.08 -25.34
C ARG A 83 21.65 3.83 -25.31
N THR A 84 22.84 3.88 -25.93
CA THR A 84 23.79 2.76 -25.94
C THR A 84 24.31 2.46 -24.53
N ALA A 85 24.59 3.50 -23.72
CA ALA A 85 24.96 3.32 -22.33
C ALA A 85 23.82 2.68 -21.51
N VAL A 86 22.58 3.11 -21.74
CA VAL A 86 21.41 2.51 -21.07
C VAL A 86 21.17 1.05 -21.51
N LEU A 87 21.38 0.72 -22.78
CA LEU A 87 21.34 -0.66 -23.28
C LEU A 87 22.42 -1.53 -22.63
N ALA A 88 23.64 -1.02 -22.46
CA ALA A 88 24.70 -1.73 -21.75
C ALA A 88 24.34 -1.95 -20.27
N LEU A 89 23.75 -0.95 -19.61
CA LEU A 89 23.23 -1.10 -18.24
C LEU A 89 22.11 -2.16 -18.15
N CYS A 90 21.19 -2.16 -19.12
CA CYS A 90 20.14 -3.18 -19.24
C CYS A 90 20.75 -4.58 -19.37
N ALA A 91 21.72 -4.77 -20.27
CA ALA A 91 22.39 -6.05 -20.46
C ALA A 91 23.08 -6.55 -19.18
N ARG A 92 23.69 -5.65 -18.41
CA ARG A 92 24.37 -5.99 -17.14
C ARG A 92 23.39 -6.30 -16.01
N ARG A 93 22.29 -5.55 -15.88
CA ARG A 93 21.38 -5.61 -14.72
C ARG A 93 20.22 -6.59 -14.90
N ARG A 94 19.71 -6.73 -16.13
CA ARG A 94 18.55 -7.55 -16.51
C ARG A 94 18.75 -8.09 -17.93
N PRO A 95 19.69 -9.02 -18.15
CA PRO A 95 19.95 -9.58 -19.48
C PRO A 95 18.71 -10.22 -20.10
N ASP A 96 17.79 -10.76 -19.28
CA ASP A 96 16.49 -11.31 -19.69
C ASP A 96 15.61 -10.31 -20.44
N LYS A 97 15.77 -9.00 -20.20
CA LYS A 97 14.98 -7.94 -20.84
C LYS A 97 15.61 -7.38 -22.11
N LEU A 98 16.87 -7.71 -22.40
CA LEU A 98 17.56 -7.19 -23.57
C LEU A 98 16.92 -7.65 -24.90
N PRO A 99 16.54 -8.93 -25.11
CA PRO A 99 15.87 -9.35 -26.33
C PRO A 99 14.55 -8.61 -26.56
N VAL A 100 13.79 -8.36 -25.50
CA VAL A 100 12.53 -7.59 -25.56
C VAL A 100 12.82 -6.14 -25.96
N ALA A 101 13.86 -5.52 -25.39
CA ALA A 101 14.25 -4.17 -25.77
C ALA A 101 14.66 -4.10 -27.25
N LEU A 102 15.49 -5.03 -27.72
CA LEU A 102 15.92 -5.10 -29.12
C LEU A 102 14.73 -5.33 -30.06
N TYR A 103 13.78 -6.20 -29.71
CA TYR A 103 12.55 -6.41 -30.47
C TYR A 103 11.72 -5.12 -30.61
N GLN A 104 11.52 -4.38 -29.51
CA GLN A 104 10.77 -3.11 -29.57
C GLN A 104 11.51 -2.04 -30.39
N TRP A 105 12.84 -2.06 -30.34
CA TRP A 105 13.67 -1.19 -31.17
C TRP A 105 13.51 -1.50 -32.66
N LEU A 106 13.54 -2.78 -33.05
CA LEU A 106 13.30 -3.22 -34.44
C LEU A 106 11.90 -2.82 -34.94
N ARG A 107 10.87 -2.90 -34.07
CA ARG A 107 9.51 -2.45 -34.39
C ARG A 107 9.31 -0.93 -34.40
N ARG A 108 10.35 -0.16 -34.10
CA ARG A 108 10.30 1.31 -33.99
C ARG A 108 9.26 1.82 -32.98
N ASP A 109 8.88 1.00 -32.00
CA ASP A 109 7.98 1.40 -30.92
C ASP A 109 8.77 2.12 -29.82
N ALA A 110 8.97 3.43 -30.02
CA ALA A 110 9.74 4.27 -29.11
C ALA A 110 9.17 4.35 -27.69
N ARG A 111 7.85 4.16 -27.52
CA ARG A 111 7.21 4.19 -26.20
C ARG A 111 7.51 2.90 -25.44
N ARG A 112 7.27 1.73 -26.05
CA ARG A 112 7.55 0.44 -25.42
C ARG A 112 9.03 0.26 -25.16
N LEU A 113 9.89 0.65 -26.09
CA LEU A 113 11.34 0.60 -25.90
C LEU A 113 11.78 1.40 -24.66
N ARG A 114 11.31 2.65 -24.52
CA ARG A 114 11.62 3.49 -23.35
C ARG A 114 11.18 2.82 -22.05
N ASN A 115 9.96 2.29 -22.01
CA ASN A 115 9.45 1.62 -20.81
C ASN A 115 10.28 0.38 -20.47
N THR A 116 10.60 -0.46 -21.45
CA THR A 116 11.43 -1.66 -21.25
C THR A 116 12.81 -1.30 -20.68
N LEU A 117 13.47 -0.28 -21.25
CA LEU A 117 14.80 0.14 -20.78
C LEU A 117 14.75 0.73 -19.37
N ARG A 118 13.73 1.55 -19.06
CA ARG A 118 13.55 2.12 -17.72
C ARG A 118 13.39 1.02 -16.68
N ILE A 119 12.52 0.05 -16.96
CA ILE A 119 12.29 -1.11 -16.09
C ILE A 119 13.57 -1.91 -15.91
N ALA A 120 14.22 -2.29 -17.02
CA ALA A 120 15.39 -3.17 -16.96
C ALA A 120 16.60 -2.56 -16.25
N ALA A 121 16.80 -1.25 -16.37
CA ALA A 121 17.95 -0.57 -15.77
C ALA A 121 17.67 0.00 -14.36
N GLY A 122 16.44 0.47 -14.12
CA GLY A 122 16.01 1.14 -12.90
C GLY A 122 15.44 0.22 -11.82
N VAL A 123 14.77 -0.87 -12.20
CA VAL A 123 14.00 -1.71 -11.26
C VAL A 123 14.75 -3.00 -10.90
N ARG A 124 14.55 -3.51 -9.68
CA ARG A 124 15.15 -4.74 -9.15
C ARG A 124 14.11 -5.66 -8.53
N PRO A 125 14.08 -6.95 -8.90
CA PRO A 125 13.30 -7.93 -8.16
C PRO A 125 13.75 -8.00 -6.70
N LEU A 126 12.83 -8.34 -5.79
CA LEU A 126 13.15 -8.56 -4.37
C LEU A 126 14.25 -9.62 -4.14
N ALA A 127 14.36 -10.60 -5.04
CA ALA A 127 15.44 -11.59 -5.01
C ALA A 127 16.85 -10.96 -5.09
N HIS A 128 16.98 -9.75 -5.66
CA HIS A 128 18.25 -9.02 -5.79
C HIS A 128 18.42 -7.94 -4.70
N TYR A 129 17.70 -8.06 -3.58
CA TYR A 129 17.70 -7.07 -2.50
C TYR A 129 19.10 -6.76 -1.96
N ALA A 130 19.96 -7.76 -1.75
CA ALA A 130 21.31 -7.53 -1.20
C ALA A 130 22.15 -6.58 -2.08
N ALA A 131 22.11 -6.75 -3.39
CA ALA A 131 22.79 -5.86 -4.33
C ALA A 131 22.15 -4.46 -4.36
N TRP A 132 20.82 -4.39 -4.35
CA TRP A 132 20.09 -3.12 -4.27
C TRP A 132 20.44 -2.34 -3.00
N LYS A 133 20.54 -3.03 -1.86
CA LYS A 133 20.93 -2.47 -0.56
C LYS A 133 22.37 -1.95 -0.59
N ALA A 134 23.32 -2.72 -1.13
CA ALA A 134 24.72 -2.32 -1.21
C ALA A 134 24.92 -1.03 -2.04
N GLU A 135 24.12 -0.81 -3.08
CA GLU A 135 24.17 0.43 -3.88
C GLU A 135 23.63 1.67 -3.12
N ARG A 136 22.76 1.46 -2.11
CA ARG A 136 21.93 2.53 -1.49
C ARG A 136 22.21 2.77 -0.01
N ALA A 137 22.85 1.84 0.68
CA ALA A 137 23.29 2.05 2.04
C ALA A 137 24.46 3.04 2.06
N ARG A 138 24.36 4.06 2.91
CA ARG A 138 25.47 4.98 3.19
C ARG A 138 25.75 5.03 4.70
N PRO A 139 27.00 5.29 5.13
CA PRO A 139 27.29 5.54 6.54
C PRO A 139 26.63 6.83 7.03
N PHE A 140 26.67 7.05 8.34
CA PHE A 140 26.29 8.33 8.93
C PHE A 140 27.30 9.41 8.52
N GLU A 141 26.80 10.56 8.07
CA GLU A 141 27.56 11.72 7.62
C GLU A 141 27.17 12.94 8.45
N PRO A 142 27.99 13.39 9.42
CA PRO A 142 27.65 14.52 10.30
C PRO A 142 27.28 15.82 9.56
N ALA A 143 27.81 16.02 8.36
CA ALA A 143 27.53 17.19 7.53
C ALA A 143 26.15 17.17 6.86
N LEU A 144 25.54 15.99 6.73
CA LEU A 144 24.24 15.80 6.05
C LEU A 144 23.15 15.33 7.01
N ASP A 145 23.50 14.45 7.95
CA ASP A 145 22.59 13.79 8.86
C ASP A 145 22.35 14.60 10.13
N ARG A 146 21.09 14.93 10.38
CA ARG A 146 20.70 15.69 11.56
C ARG A 146 19.96 14.79 12.52
N VAL A 147 20.65 14.36 13.57
CA VAL A 147 20.03 13.65 14.69
C VAL A 147 18.88 14.52 15.23
N PRO A 148 17.71 13.93 15.54
CA PRO A 148 16.57 14.67 16.08
C PRO A 148 16.97 15.56 17.27
N ALA A 149 16.51 16.81 17.24
CA ALA A 149 16.81 17.79 18.29
C ALA A 149 15.94 17.55 19.53
N GLY A 150 16.52 17.75 20.71
CA GLY A 150 15.83 17.61 22.01
C GLY A 150 16.15 16.31 22.74
N PRO A 151 15.74 16.18 24.02
CA PRO A 151 15.97 14.98 24.81
C PRO A 151 15.11 13.83 24.25
N LEU A 152 15.78 12.78 23.78
CA LEU A 152 15.12 11.53 23.40
C LEU A 152 14.80 10.71 24.64
N PRO A 153 13.59 10.13 24.75
CA PRO A 153 13.16 9.44 25.95
C PRO A 153 13.85 8.07 26.11
N ARG A 154 13.86 7.57 27.35
CA ARG A 154 14.36 6.24 27.66
C ARG A 154 13.51 5.14 27.02
N LEU A 155 14.16 4.16 26.41
CA LEU A 155 13.51 2.97 25.84
C LEU A 155 13.73 1.71 26.70
N GLY A 156 12.68 0.92 26.87
CA GLY A 156 12.73 -0.40 27.49
C GLY A 156 12.75 -1.52 26.45
N LEU A 157 13.65 -2.49 26.61
CA LEU A 157 13.80 -3.64 25.71
C LEU A 157 13.78 -4.93 26.51
N ILE A 158 13.23 -5.98 25.91
CA ILE A 158 13.18 -7.33 26.49
C ILE A 158 13.84 -8.28 25.51
N LEU A 159 14.74 -9.12 26.00
CA LEU A 159 15.36 -10.21 25.24
C LEU A 159 15.21 -11.49 26.05
N GLU A 160 14.47 -12.45 25.49
CA GLU A 160 14.24 -13.77 26.09
C GLU A 160 15.13 -14.79 25.38
N ALA A 161 15.91 -15.55 26.14
CA ALA A 161 16.90 -16.48 25.63
C ALA A 161 16.79 -17.86 26.27
N ALA A 162 16.96 -18.89 25.46
CA ALA A 162 16.99 -20.30 25.82
C ALA A 162 18.43 -20.82 26.01
N PRO A 163 18.63 -21.98 26.68
CA PRO A 163 19.92 -22.64 26.74
C PRO A 163 20.49 -22.88 25.33
N GLY A 164 21.77 -22.52 25.12
CA GLY A 164 22.45 -22.67 23.83
C GLY A 164 22.47 -21.42 22.95
N GLU A 165 21.69 -20.37 23.28
CA GLU A 165 21.63 -19.15 22.47
C GLU A 165 22.69 -18.09 22.85
N ALA A 166 23.70 -18.46 23.64
CA ALA A 166 24.66 -17.54 24.24
C ALA A 166 25.35 -16.66 23.18
N GLU A 167 25.74 -17.25 22.06
CA GLU A 167 26.39 -16.50 20.97
C GLU A 167 25.42 -15.57 20.24
N ALA A 168 24.16 -16.00 20.05
CA ALA A 168 23.13 -15.16 19.47
C ALA A 168 22.83 -13.96 20.38
N VAL A 169 22.76 -14.16 21.70
CA VAL A 169 22.65 -13.08 22.68
C VAL A 169 23.84 -12.13 22.60
N ARG A 170 25.08 -12.63 22.57
CA ARG A 170 26.28 -11.76 22.43
C ARG A 170 26.21 -10.87 21.20
N ARG A 171 25.77 -11.40 20.05
CA ARG A 171 25.58 -10.61 18.82
C ARG A 171 24.56 -9.48 19.01
N SER A 172 23.40 -9.77 19.59
CA SER A 172 22.37 -8.76 19.86
C SER A 172 22.84 -7.70 20.87
N LEU A 173 23.52 -8.13 21.93
CA LEU A 173 24.09 -7.22 22.93
C LEU A 173 25.17 -6.31 22.33
N ALA A 174 26.05 -6.84 21.47
CA ALA A 174 27.04 -6.02 20.78
C ALA A 174 26.39 -4.92 19.92
N ALA A 175 25.34 -5.26 19.18
CA ALA A 175 24.58 -4.29 18.38
C ALA A 175 23.87 -3.23 19.25
N LEU A 176 23.34 -3.65 20.41
CA LEU A 176 22.66 -2.76 21.35
C LEU A 176 23.62 -1.81 22.07
N LEU A 177 24.78 -2.32 22.50
CA LEU A 177 25.85 -1.52 23.12
C LEU A 177 26.48 -0.53 22.13
N ALA A 178 26.41 -0.79 20.83
CA ALA A 178 26.88 0.10 19.78
C ALA A 178 25.88 1.21 19.37
N GLN A 179 24.65 1.21 19.90
CA GLN A 179 23.62 2.18 19.53
C GLN A 179 24.02 3.62 19.85
N THR A 180 23.68 4.53 18.96
CA THR A 180 23.93 5.98 19.14
C THR A 180 23.10 6.58 20.26
N HIS A 181 21.83 6.18 20.38
CA HIS A 181 21.00 6.50 21.54
C HIS A 181 21.42 5.63 22.74
N ARG A 182 21.76 6.28 23.86
CA ARG A 182 22.36 5.61 25.04
C ARG A 182 21.39 5.35 26.18
N ASP A 183 20.25 6.04 26.23
CA ASP A 183 19.27 5.92 27.31
C ASP A 183 18.27 4.79 27.02
N TRP A 184 18.73 3.57 27.22
CA TRP A 184 17.89 2.38 27.11
C TRP A 184 18.15 1.43 28.27
N ARG A 185 17.17 0.57 28.56
CA ARG A 185 17.26 -0.52 29.52
C ARG A 185 16.89 -1.83 28.87
N LEU A 186 17.66 -2.88 29.16
CA LEU A 186 17.40 -4.23 28.69
C LEU A 186 17.06 -5.13 29.88
N SER A 187 15.90 -5.79 29.79
CA SER A 187 15.59 -6.97 30.58
C SER A 187 16.06 -8.21 29.82
N LEU A 188 17.14 -8.82 30.29
CA LEU A 188 17.62 -10.09 29.78
C LEU A 188 17.00 -11.23 30.60
N ARG A 189 16.15 -12.02 29.96
CA ARG A 189 15.46 -13.15 30.59
C ARG A 189 16.02 -14.44 30.05
N TRP A 190 16.77 -15.15 30.88
CA TRP A 190 17.37 -16.42 30.52
C TRP A 190 16.56 -17.58 31.09
N GLN A 191 16.22 -18.57 30.26
CA GLN A 191 15.61 -19.81 30.73
C GLN A 191 16.71 -20.71 31.33
N GLY A 192 16.83 -20.71 32.66
CA GLY A 192 17.85 -21.46 33.41
C GLY A 192 19.05 -20.61 33.85
N PRO A 193 20.20 -21.21 34.18
CA PRO A 193 21.38 -20.45 34.58
C PRO A 193 21.97 -19.69 33.38
N ALA A 194 22.20 -18.38 33.56
CA ALA A 194 22.81 -17.55 32.53
C ALA A 194 24.28 -17.99 32.27
N PRO A 195 24.74 -17.97 31.01
CA PRO A 195 26.10 -18.36 30.67
C PRO A 195 27.12 -17.36 31.21
N ALA A 196 28.31 -17.85 31.58
CA ALA A 196 29.43 -17.00 31.94
C ALA A 196 29.91 -16.16 30.75
N GLY A 197 30.41 -14.95 31.03
CA GLY A 197 31.03 -14.08 30.02
C GLY A 197 30.06 -13.32 29.11
N LEU A 198 28.82 -13.09 29.55
CA LEU A 198 27.97 -12.07 28.92
C LEU A 198 28.51 -10.67 29.28
N PRO A 199 28.41 -9.67 28.36
CA PRO A 199 28.82 -8.30 28.64
C PRO A 199 28.14 -7.75 29.91
N ALA A 200 28.93 -7.25 30.85
CA ALA A 200 28.43 -6.54 32.01
C ALA A 200 28.21 -5.06 31.64
N ASP A 201 26.97 -4.59 31.71
CA ASP A 201 26.60 -3.20 31.50
C ASP A 201 25.45 -2.84 32.45
N PRO A 202 25.48 -1.70 33.17
CA PRO A 202 24.45 -1.32 34.13
C PRO A 202 23.06 -1.08 33.50
N ARG A 203 22.97 -1.00 32.17
CA ARG A 203 21.70 -0.93 31.43
C ARG A 203 21.03 -2.29 31.25
N ILE A 204 21.75 -3.38 31.52
CA ILE A 204 21.25 -4.75 31.37
C ILE A 204 20.94 -5.31 32.76
N SER A 205 19.70 -5.75 32.95
CA SER A 205 19.23 -6.36 34.19
C SER A 205 18.67 -7.75 33.93
N ALA A 206 18.77 -8.64 34.92
CA ALA A 206 18.17 -9.97 34.87
C ALA A 206 16.72 -9.91 35.38
N GLY A 207 15.75 -10.28 34.54
CA GLY A 207 14.39 -10.62 34.97
C GLY A 207 13.44 -9.49 35.42
N ALA A 208 13.91 -8.26 35.65
CA ALA A 208 13.05 -7.12 35.97
C ALA A 208 12.39 -6.52 34.71
N SER A 209 11.19 -5.95 34.82
CA SER A 209 10.58 -5.19 33.72
C SER A 209 11.47 -3.98 33.37
N PRO A 210 11.77 -3.74 32.08
CA PRO A 210 12.64 -2.64 31.72
C PRO A 210 11.90 -1.31 31.93
N ASP A 211 12.56 -0.37 32.60
CA ASP A 211 12.09 1.01 32.73
C ASP A 211 12.27 1.78 31.41
N GLY A 212 11.22 2.45 30.94
CA GLY A 212 11.21 3.24 29.72
C GLY A 212 9.81 3.70 29.32
N ILE A 213 9.72 4.76 28.49
CA ILE A 213 8.43 5.28 28.01
C ILE A 213 7.73 4.33 27.04
N ALA A 214 8.51 3.45 26.39
CA ALA A 214 8.04 2.45 25.46
C ALA A 214 8.84 1.16 25.62
N VAL A 215 8.17 0.03 25.39
CA VAL A 215 8.70 -1.32 25.55
C VAL A 215 8.68 -2.07 24.22
N GLY A 216 9.68 -2.90 23.97
CA GLY A 216 9.69 -3.81 22.82
C GLY A 216 10.57 -5.03 23.01
N HIS A 217 10.45 -5.96 22.08
CA HIS A 217 11.12 -7.25 22.14
C HIS A 217 12.18 -7.42 21.06
N LEU A 218 13.30 -8.02 21.46
CA LEU A 218 14.34 -8.54 20.58
C LEU A 218 14.42 -10.06 20.75
N ARG A 219 14.79 -10.77 19.69
CA ARG A 219 15.20 -12.17 19.78
C ARG A 219 16.73 -12.29 19.84
N PRO A 220 17.25 -13.32 20.53
CA PRO A 220 18.66 -13.68 20.41
C PRO A 220 19.09 -13.77 18.95
N GLY A 221 20.11 -13.00 18.57
CA GLY A 221 20.65 -12.94 17.21
C GLY A 221 20.12 -11.80 16.35
N ASP A 222 19.06 -11.09 16.77
CA ASP A 222 18.62 -9.86 16.11
C ASP A 222 19.73 -8.80 16.19
N VAL A 223 19.95 -8.07 15.09
CA VAL A 223 20.98 -7.03 14.98
C VAL A 223 20.33 -5.71 14.57
N LEU A 224 20.25 -4.77 15.51
CA LEU A 224 19.76 -3.41 15.25
C LEU A 224 20.76 -2.61 14.39
N ALA A 225 20.24 -1.78 13.49
CA ALA A 225 21.05 -0.77 12.80
C ALA A 225 21.64 0.21 13.82
N PRO A 226 22.82 0.82 13.59
CA PRO A 226 23.52 1.66 14.60
C PRO A 226 22.71 2.85 15.15
N ASP A 227 21.76 3.36 14.38
CA ASP A 227 20.87 4.48 14.68
C ASP A 227 19.42 4.04 14.97
N ALA A 228 19.14 2.73 15.08
CA ALA A 228 17.79 2.21 15.23
C ALA A 228 17.07 2.75 16.48
N LEU A 229 17.74 2.77 17.63
CA LEU A 229 17.13 3.29 18.86
C LEU A 229 16.90 4.80 18.83
N THR A 230 17.71 5.55 18.08
CA THR A 230 17.50 7.00 17.89
C THR A 230 16.22 7.27 17.11
N HIS A 231 16.00 6.53 16.02
CA HIS A 231 14.76 6.56 15.24
C HIS A 231 13.54 6.18 16.07
N LEU A 232 13.65 5.06 16.80
CA LEU A 232 12.56 4.56 17.63
C LEU A 232 12.24 5.50 18.80
N ALA A 233 13.25 6.05 19.49
CA ALA A 233 13.03 6.99 20.59
C ALA A 233 12.38 8.30 20.10
N ALA A 234 12.76 8.78 18.91
CA ALA A 234 12.18 9.99 18.32
C ALA A 234 10.66 9.83 18.07
N ALA A 235 10.17 8.62 17.79
CA ALA A 235 8.75 8.37 17.62
C ALA A 235 7.92 8.58 18.90
N PHE A 236 8.54 8.47 20.08
CA PHE A 236 7.91 8.67 21.40
C PHE A 236 8.29 10.02 22.04
N ALA A 237 8.95 10.90 21.30
CA ALA A 237 9.32 12.23 21.77
C ALA A 237 8.30 13.29 21.30
N GLY A 238 8.40 14.49 21.87
CA GLY A 238 7.64 15.67 21.43
C GLY A 238 6.19 15.72 21.92
N ALA A 239 5.39 16.56 21.28
CA ALA A 239 4.01 16.88 21.70
C ALA A 239 2.99 15.78 21.37
N GLU A 240 3.28 14.93 20.39
CA GLU A 240 2.40 13.84 19.95
C GLU A 240 3.15 12.49 19.92
N PRO A 241 3.54 11.98 21.10
CA PRO A 241 4.28 10.73 21.19
C PRO A 241 3.43 9.56 20.66
N ALA A 242 4.08 8.63 19.96
CA ALA A 242 3.44 7.42 19.50
C ALA A 242 2.90 6.58 20.67
N GLU A 243 1.82 5.85 20.41
CA GLU A 243 1.40 4.73 21.26
C GLU A 243 2.01 3.41 20.76
N LEU A 244 2.33 3.35 19.46
CA LEU A 244 2.97 2.21 18.82
C LEU A 244 3.87 2.71 17.70
N ALA A 245 5.10 2.21 17.61
CA ALA A 245 6.02 2.52 16.53
C ALA A 245 6.70 1.26 15.99
N TYR A 246 6.79 1.14 14.67
CA TYR A 246 7.44 0.02 14.01
C TYR A 246 8.28 0.48 12.83
N ALA A 247 9.33 -0.27 12.53
CA ALA A 247 10.24 0.01 11.41
C ALA A 247 10.42 -1.21 10.51
N ASP A 248 10.96 -1.01 9.31
CA ASP A 248 11.27 -2.14 8.43
C ASP A 248 12.38 -3.02 9.00
N SER A 249 12.39 -4.25 8.54
CA SER A 249 13.43 -5.22 8.89
C SER A 249 13.92 -5.98 7.67
N GLU A 250 14.98 -6.75 7.86
CA GLU A 250 15.44 -7.72 6.89
C GLU A 250 15.77 -9.03 7.59
N THR A 251 15.56 -10.14 6.91
CA THR A 251 15.78 -11.48 7.44
C THR A 251 16.76 -12.21 6.53
N ASP A 252 17.69 -12.93 7.13
CA ASP A 252 18.58 -13.84 6.40
C ASP A 252 17.84 -15.15 6.14
N THR A 253 17.57 -15.47 4.88
CA THR A 253 16.90 -16.72 4.49
C THR A 253 17.88 -17.63 3.74
N ALA A 254 17.52 -18.90 3.53
CA ALA A 254 18.34 -19.81 2.75
C ALA A 254 18.61 -19.31 1.32
N GLU A 255 17.71 -18.50 0.77
CA GLU A 255 17.78 -17.87 -0.55
C GLU A 255 18.44 -16.47 -0.53
N GLY A 256 19.04 -16.10 0.61
CA GLY A 256 19.71 -14.84 0.87
C GLY A 256 18.84 -13.81 1.57
N LEU A 257 19.40 -12.62 1.75
CA LEU A 257 18.77 -11.53 2.49
C LEU A 257 17.44 -11.09 1.86
N ARG A 258 16.38 -10.98 2.67
CA ARG A 258 15.03 -10.55 2.25
C ARG A 258 14.54 -9.39 3.11
N PRO A 259 13.96 -8.33 2.51
CA PRO A 259 13.41 -7.22 3.27
C PRO A 259 11.95 -7.46 3.64
N SER A 260 11.55 -6.98 4.81
CA SER A 260 10.16 -6.79 5.22
C SER A 260 9.84 -5.29 5.15
N LEU A 261 9.49 -4.83 3.96
CA LEU A 261 9.07 -3.45 3.67
C LEU A 261 7.60 -3.25 4.07
N LYS A 262 7.34 -2.54 5.15
CA LYS A 262 6.04 -2.53 5.82
C LYS A 262 5.16 -1.38 5.29
N PRO A 263 3.85 -1.58 5.05
CA PRO A 263 2.96 -0.47 4.70
C PRO A 263 2.67 0.40 5.93
N GLY A 264 1.94 1.50 5.73
CA GLY A 264 1.27 2.26 6.77
C GLY A 264 0.34 1.38 7.62
N TRP A 265 -0.15 1.93 8.73
CA TRP A 265 -0.87 1.15 9.73
C TRP A 265 -2.13 0.50 9.14
N SER A 266 -2.17 -0.83 9.21
CA SER A 266 -3.30 -1.66 8.78
C SER A 266 -3.64 -2.67 9.88
N PRO A 267 -4.66 -2.41 10.73
CA PRO A 267 -4.93 -3.22 11.92
C PRO A 267 -5.26 -4.68 11.61
N ASP A 268 -6.17 -4.93 10.65
CA ASP A 268 -6.57 -6.28 10.28
C ASP A 268 -5.37 -7.07 9.75
N LEU A 269 -4.55 -6.46 8.88
CA LEU A 269 -3.29 -7.04 8.41
C LEU A 269 -2.31 -7.30 9.56
N ALA A 270 -2.18 -6.37 10.51
CA ALA A 270 -1.30 -6.53 11.67
C ALA A 270 -1.74 -7.70 12.56
N LEU A 271 -3.05 -7.89 12.76
CA LEU A 271 -3.61 -8.98 13.56
C LEU A 271 -3.39 -10.34 12.90
N THR A 272 -3.54 -10.44 11.58
CA THR A 272 -3.52 -11.71 10.86
C THR A 272 -2.16 -12.13 10.31
N THR A 273 -1.22 -11.19 10.14
CA THR A 273 0.13 -11.47 9.61
C THR A 273 1.26 -11.13 10.57
N LEU A 274 0.97 -10.37 11.65
CA LEU A 274 1.97 -9.84 12.57
C LEU A 274 3.05 -8.99 11.86
N TYR A 275 2.72 -8.38 10.71
CA TYR A 275 3.69 -7.66 9.89
C TYR A 275 4.46 -6.54 10.58
N PRO A 276 3.95 -5.81 11.62
CA PRO A 276 4.75 -4.81 12.30
C PRO A 276 6.04 -5.41 12.84
N GLY A 277 6.01 -6.69 13.25
CA GLY A 277 7.19 -7.51 13.50
C GLY A 277 8.21 -6.85 14.41
N ARG A 278 9.49 -7.14 14.18
CA ARG A 278 10.61 -6.46 14.87
C ARG A 278 11.30 -5.48 13.89
N PRO A 279 11.79 -4.32 14.36
CA PRO A 279 11.57 -3.78 15.69
C PRO A 279 10.19 -3.12 15.79
N LEU A 280 9.52 -3.36 16.92
CA LEU A 280 8.24 -2.77 17.31
C LEU A 280 8.39 -2.32 18.76
N LEU A 281 7.95 -1.09 19.04
CA LEU A 281 7.80 -0.56 20.38
C LEU A 281 6.33 -0.20 20.63
N VAL A 282 5.86 -0.46 21.83
CA VAL A 282 4.55 -0.05 22.33
C VAL A 282 4.77 0.85 23.55
N ALA A 283 4.04 1.96 23.64
CA ALA A 283 4.13 2.85 24.78
C ALA A 283 3.80 2.08 26.07
N ALA A 284 4.55 2.34 27.14
CA ALA A 284 4.44 1.61 28.40
C ALA A 284 3.06 1.77 29.04
N ASP A 285 2.44 2.94 28.87
CA ASP A 285 1.07 3.21 29.31
C ASP A 285 0.05 2.35 28.54
N LEU A 286 0.19 2.22 27.22
CA LEU A 286 -0.66 1.35 26.41
C LEU A 286 -0.47 -0.12 26.79
N ALA A 287 0.78 -0.58 26.95
CA ALA A 287 1.08 -1.94 27.39
C ALA A 287 0.43 -2.25 28.76
N ALA A 288 0.48 -1.32 29.71
CA ALA A 288 -0.18 -1.44 31.00
C ALA A 288 -1.72 -1.42 30.88
N ARG A 289 -2.29 -0.54 30.07
CA ARG A 289 -3.76 -0.44 29.85
C ARG A 289 -4.35 -1.74 29.29
N VAL A 290 -3.61 -2.43 28.43
CA VAL A 290 -4.06 -3.72 27.86
C VAL A 290 -3.77 -4.92 28.77
N GLY A 291 -3.25 -4.69 29.97
CA GLY A 291 -2.90 -5.74 30.93
C GLY A 291 -1.83 -6.69 30.42
N TRP A 292 -0.92 -6.19 29.57
CA TRP A 292 0.17 -7.00 29.06
C TRP A 292 1.32 -7.05 30.07
N GLU A 293 1.87 -8.25 30.26
CA GLU A 293 3.02 -8.51 31.12
C GLU A 293 4.21 -8.99 30.29
N PRO A 294 5.46 -8.60 30.62
CA PRO A 294 6.66 -9.00 29.89
C PRO A 294 6.79 -10.48 29.56
N GLY A 295 6.28 -11.37 30.41
CA GLY A 295 6.32 -12.84 30.20
C GLY A 295 5.37 -13.40 29.15
N GLN A 296 4.45 -12.59 28.64
CA GLN A 296 3.50 -13.02 27.60
C GLN A 296 4.10 -12.91 26.19
N GLY A 297 5.26 -12.24 26.04
CA GLY A 297 5.99 -12.14 24.79
C GLY A 297 5.43 -11.14 23.78
N ALA A 298 6.18 -10.94 22.69
CA ALA A 298 5.94 -9.92 21.68
C ALA A 298 4.63 -10.09 20.89
N ARG A 299 4.24 -11.35 20.60
CA ARG A 299 3.01 -11.64 19.86
C ARG A 299 1.79 -11.17 20.65
N ALA A 300 1.73 -11.49 21.94
CA ALA A 300 0.65 -11.06 22.82
C ALA A 300 0.58 -9.53 22.95
N LEU A 301 1.75 -8.87 23.07
CA LEU A 301 1.84 -7.41 23.11
C LEU A 301 1.26 -6.78 21.83
N LEU A 302 1.69 -7.24 20.65
CA LEU A 302 1.24 -6.70 19.37
C LEU A 302 -0.27 -6.88 19.19
N LEU A 303 -0.80 -8.08 19.45
CA LEU A 303 -2.23 -8.35 19.32
C LEU A 303 -3.06 -7.48 20.26
N ALA A 304 -2.68 -7.42 21.55
CA ALA A 304 -3.40 -6.64 22.55
C ALA A 304 -3.34 -5.13 22.26
N ALA A 305 -2.15 -4.61 21.92
CA ALA A 305 -1.97 -3.21 21.56
C ALA A 305 -2.75 -2.83 20.30
N THR A 306 -2.80 -3.72 19.29
CA THR A 306 -3.57 -3.47 18.06
C THR A 306 -5.08 -3.40 18.33
N LEU A 307 -5.61 -4.34 19.12
CA LEU A 307 -7.03 -4.38 19.48
C LEU A 307 -7.47 -3.23 20.39
N ALA A 308 -6.55 -2.61 21.11
CA ALA A 308 -6.82 -1.40 21.88
C ALA A 308 -7.06 -0.16 21.01
N GLY A 309 -6.82 -0.23 19.70
CA GLY A 309 -7.10 0.85 18.75
C GLY A 309 -6.20 2.08 18.97
N PRO A 310 -4.86 1.96 18.86
CA PRO A 310 -3.94 3.05 19.14
C PRO A 310 -4.20 4.20 18.15
N ALA A 311 -4.40 5.41 18.68
CA ALA A 311 -4.69 6.59 17.88
C ALA A 311 -3.44 7.12 17.17
N ARG A 312 -2.26 6.95 17.78
CA ARG A 312 -0.98 7.47 17.27
C ARG A 312 -0.01 6.34 16.95
N VAL A 313 -0.11 5.79 15.74
CA VAL A 313 0.83 4.80 15.22
C VAL A 313 1.86 5.45 14.32
N ARG A 314 3.15 5.22 14.57
CA ARG A 314 4.26 5.76 13.77
C ARG A 314 5.00 4.64 13.03
N ARG A 315 4.90 4.65 11.70
CA ARG A 315 5.73 3.83 10.82
C ARG A 315 7.04 4.56 10.53
N ILE A 316 8.15 3.85 10.65
CA ILE A 316 9.48 4.33 10.27
C ILE A 316 9.95 3.53 9.04
N PRO A 317 9.81 4.06 7.81
CA PRO A 317 10.15 3.35 6.56
C PRO A 317 11.66 3.27 6.32
N ARG A 318 12.36 2.69 7.30
CA ARG A 318 13.80 2.48 7.36
C ARG A 318 14.05 1.05 7.81
N ILE A 319 15.04 0.39 7.21
CA ILE A 319 15.48 -0.95 7.62
C ILE A 319 16.34 -0.82 8.88
N LEU A 320 15.74 -1.02 10.05
CA LEU A 320 16.36 -0.78 11.36
C LEU A 320 16.73 -2.03 12.14
N CYS A 321 16.33 -3.22 11.67
CA CYS A 321 16.70 -4.48 12.30
C CYS A 321 16.97 -5.55 11.25
N ARG A 322 18.07 -6.28 11.43
CA ARG A 322 18.23 -7.60 10.84
C ARG A 322 17.71 -8.63 11.82
N THR A 323 16.64 -9.31 11.45
CA THR A 323 15.93 -10.26 12.31
C THR A 323 16.37 -11.70 12.02
N VAL A 324 16.42 -12.50 13.07
CA VAL A 324 16.44 -13.96 12.92
C VAL A 324 15.06 -14.41 12.39
N PRO A 325 15.01 -15.35 11.42
CA PRO A 325 13.74 -15.90 10.95
C PRO A 325 12.92 -16.50 12.09
N ASP A 326 11.62 -16.21 12.10
CA ASP A 326 10.69 -16.88 13.00
C ASP A 326 10.23 -18.19 12.33
N ALA A 327 10.24 -19.29 13.09
CA ALA A 327 9.59 -20.52 12.64
C ALA A 327 8.08 -20.26 12.46
N PRO A 328 7.48 -20.67 11.32
CA PRO A 328 6.04 -20.55 11.13
C PRO A 328 5.28 -21.26 12.26
N ASP A 329 4.34 -20.57 12.87
CA ASP A 329 3.47 -21.08 13.93
C ASP A 329 2.03 -20.58 13.71
N PRO A 330 1.36 -21.06 12.63
CA PRO A 330 0.02 -20.62 12.29
C PRO A 330 -1.01 -21.05 13.35
N ASP A 331 -0.83 -22.22 13.97
CA ASP A 331 -1.71 -22.74 15.02
C ASP A 331 -1.66 -21.85 16.27
N GLY A 332 -0.46 -21.59 16.79
CA GLY A 332 -0.27 -20.74 17.96
C GLY A 332 -0.64 -19.29 17.70
N HIS A 333 -0.51 -18.80 16.46
CA HIS A 333 -1.00 -17.48 16.09
C HIS A 333 -2.52 -17.42 16.10
N ALA A 334 -3.21 -18.37 15.45
CA ALA A 334 -4.67 -18.43 15.43
C ALA A 334 -5.26 -18.46 16.85
N ALA A 335 -4.72 -19.32 17.72
CA ALA A 335 -5.15 -19.43 19.11
C ALA A 335 -4.91 -18.14 19.91
N ALA A 336 -3.75 -17.49 19.71
CA ALA A 336 -3.45 -16.22 20.37
C ALA A 336 -4.37 -15.08 19.90
N LEU A 337 -4.68 -15.03 18.60
CA LEU A 337 -5.59 -14.03 18.03
C LEU A 337 -7.02 -14.22 18.55
N GLU A 338 -7.52 -15.46 18.57
CA GLU A 338 -8.84 -15.77 19.13
C GLU A 338 -8.94 -15.38 20.60
N ALA A 339 -7.94 -15.72 21.41
CA ALA A 339 -7.89 -15.33 22.82
C ALA A 339 -7.84 -13.80 23.00
N ALA A 340 -7.07 -13.10 22.16
CA ALA A 340 -6.97 -11.65 22.21
C ALA A 340 -8.29 -10.97 21.82
N LEU A 341 -8.97 -11.44 20.77
CA LEU A 341 -10.28 -10.93 20.32
C LEU A 341 -11.35 -11.13 21.39
N ARG A 342 -11.42 -12.33 22.00
CA ARG A 342 -12.34 -12.60 23.12
C ARG A 342 -12.11 -11.65 24.29
N ARG A 343 -10.86 -11.40 24.66
CA ARG A 343 -10.51 -10.48 25.74
C ARG A 343 -10.85 -9.03 25.42
N ALA A 344 -10.68 -8.61 24.16
CA ALA A 344 -11.03 -7.27 23.71
C ALA A 344 -12.55 -7.05 23.58
N GLY A 345 -13.35 -8.12 23.52
CA GLY A 345 -14.80 -8.04 23.32
C GLY A 345 -15.20 -7.55 21.93
N GLY A 346 -14.29 -7.66 20.95
CA GLY A 346 -14.52 -7.21 19.58
C GLY A 346 -15.51 -8.12 18.82
N PRO A 347 -16.20 -7.60 17.81
CA PRO A 347 -17.23 -8.36 17.09
C PRO A 347 -16.66 -9.33 16.04
N ALA A 348 -15.39 -9.21 15.67
CA ALA A 348 -14.75 -10.02 14.64
C ALA A 348 -14.30 -11.39 15.17
N ALA A 349 -14.38 -12.42 14.31
CA ALA A 349 -13.87 -13.75 14.59
C ALA A 349 -12.71 -14.12 13.65
N PRO A 350 -11.67 -14.82 14.12
CA PRO A 350 -10.61 -15.29 13.24
C PRO A 350 -11.14 -16.43 12.36
N VAL A 351 -10.80 -16.39 11.08
CA VAL A 351 -11.06 -17.47 10.13
C VAL A 351 -9.74 -17.93 9.53
N ARG A 352 -9.59 -19.25 9.40
CA ARG A 352 -8.36 -19.87 8.90
C ARG A 352 -8.61 -20.66 7.63
N THR A 353 -7.75 -20.45 6.64
CA THR A 353 -7.71 -21.22 5.39
C THR A 353 -6.27 -21.65 5.12
N GLY A 354 -5.96 -22.92 5.42
CA GLY A 354 -4.57 -23.40 5.41
C GLY A 354 -3.72 -22.63 6.43
N ASP A 355 -2.62 -22.03 5.99
CA ASP A 355 -1.74 -21.20 6.84
C ASP A 355 -2.14 -19.71 6.87
N ALA A 356 -3.14 -19.31 6.10
CA ALA A 356 -3.62 -17.92 6.08
C ALA A 356 -4.69 -17.70 7.15
N LEU A 357 -4.56 -16.57 7.86
CA LEU A 357 -5.56 -16.05 8.79
C LEU A 357 -6.24 -14.81 8.22
N ASP A 358 -7.52 -14.68 8.53
CA ASP A 358 -8.38 -13.57 8.15
C ASP A 358 -9.34 -13.25 9.31
N LEU A 359 -10.05 -12.12 9.21
CA LEU A 359 -11.06 -11.70 10.18
C LEU A 359 -12.44 -11.66 9.54
N ASP A 360 -13.37 -12.46 10.05
CA ASP A 360 -14.78 -12.35 9.71
C ASP A 360 -15.47 -11.32 10.61
N TRP A 361 -15.81 -10.18 10.02
CA TRP A 361 -16.57 -9.11 10.66
C TRP A 361 -18.06 -9.36 10.50
N PRO A 362 -18.91 -9.23 11.53
CA PRO A 362 -20.30 -9.63 11.44
C PRO A 362 -21.11 -8.69 10.55
N LEU A 363 -22.17 -9.25 9.95
CA LEU A 363 -23.22 -8.49 9.31
C LEU A 363 -24.31 -8.19 10.35
N PRO A 364 -24.78 -6.94 10.51
CA PRO A 364 -25.86 -6.65 11.44
C PRO A 364 -27.16 -7.33 11.02
N GLY A 365 -27.97 -7.72 12.01
CA GLY A 365 -29.32 -8.23 11.83
C GLY A 365 -30.35 -7.18 12.28
N PRO A 366 -31.31 -6.77 11.43
CA PRO A 366 -31.48 -7.17 10.03
C PRO A 366 -30.38 -6.57 9.12
N ALA A 367 -30.12 -7.26 8.01
CA ALA A 367 -29.18 -6.79 6.99
C ALA A 367 -29.68 -5.47 6.37
N PRO A 368 -28.85 -4.42 6.26
CA PRO A 368 -29.28 -3.15 5.67
C PRO A 368 -29.57 -3.28 4.18
N LEU A 369 -30.51 -2.47 3.68
CA LEU A 369 -30.74 -2.38 2.24
C LEU A 369 -29.49 -1.87 1.53
N VAL A 370 -29.07 -2.56 0.48
CA VAL A 370 -27.98 -2.16 -0.42
C VAL A 370 -28.55 -1.69 -1.75
N SER A 371 -28.11 -0.52 -2.22
CA SER A 371 -28.43 -0.02 -3.55
C SER A 371 -27.25 -0.22 -4.49
N ILE A 372 -27.42 -1.06 -5.49
CA ILE A 372 -26.42 -1.30 -6.53
C ILE A 372 -26.74 -0.38 -7.70
N VAL A 373 -25.81 0.51 -8.05
CA VAL A 373 -25.96 1.49 -9.13
C VAL A 373 -25.13 1.04 -10.32
N ILE A 374 -25.79 0.81 -11.46
CA ILE A 374 -25.16 0.40 -12.72
C ILE A 374 -25.40 1.46 -13.80
N PRO A 375 -24.43 2.34 -14.08
CA PRO A 375 -24.43 3.15 -15.30
C PRO A 375 -24.23 2.25 -16.52
N THR A 376 -25.04 2.45 -17.55
CA THR A 376 -24.95 1.62 -18.76
C THR A 376 -25.31 2.38 -20.04
N ARG A 377 -24.85 1.84 -21.17
CA ARG A 377 -25.24 2.24 -22.52
C ARG A 377 -24.96 1.10 -23.48
N ASP A 378 -25.98 0.64 -24.17
CA ASP A 378 -25.95 -0.50 -25.10
C ASP A 378 -25.35 -1.76 -24.43
N ARG A 379 -24.76 -2.67 -25.22
CA ARG A 379 -24.10 -3.91 -24.74
C ARG A 379 -25.03 -4.79 -23.89
N PRO A 380 -26.16 -5.22 -24.46
CA PRO A 380 -27.11 -6.11 -23.78
C PRO A 380 -26.46 -7.42 -23.34
N ASP A 381 -25.39 -7.86 -24.03
CA ASP A 381 -24.59 -9.02 -23.67
C ASP A 381 -23.94 -8.89 -22.29
N LEU A 382 -23.34 -7.74 -21.99
CA LEU A 382 -22.69 -7.48 -20.70
C LEU A 382 -23.71 -7.16 -19.61
N LEU A 383 -24.68 -6.28 -19.94
CA LEU A 383 -25.69 -5.85 -18.99
C LEU A 383 -26.52 -7.04 -18.46
N ARG A 384 -26.89 -7.99 -19.34
CA ARG A 384 -27.61 -9.20 -18.92
C ARG A 384 -26.82 -10.01 -17.90
N VAL A 385 -25.51 -10.19 -18.12
CA VAL A 385 -24.64 -10.94 -17.20
C VAL A 385 -24.56 -10.25 -15.84
N ALA A 386 -24.33 -8.94 -15.82
CA ALA A 386 -24.24 -8.17 -14.58
C ALA A 386 -25.56 -8.19 -13.78
N VAL A 387 -26.70 -7.93 -14.45
CA VAL A 387 -28.01 -7.90 -13.80
C VAL A 387 -28.42 -9.28 -13.27
N ARG A 388 -28.20 -10.34 -14.06
CA ARG A 388 -28.43 -11.71 -13.59
C ARG A 388 -27.58 -12.02 -12.35
N GLY A 389 -26.29 -11.70 -12.39
CA GLY A 389 -25.37 -11.95 -11.28
C GLY A 389 -25.83 -11.26 -9.99
N VAL A 390 -26.30 -10.01 -10.10
CA VAL A 390 -26.84 -9.24 -8.99
C VAL A 390 -28.17 -9.81 -8.46
N LEU A 391 -29.11 -10.14 -9.34
CA LEU A 391 -30.47 -10.50 -8.93
C LEU A 391 -30.64 -11.98 -8.52
N HIS A 392 -29.83 -12.87 -9.10
CA HIS A 392 -30.02 -14.32 -9.00
C HIS A 392 -28.81 -15.06 -8.45
N ASP A 393 -27.58 -14.58 -8.69
CA ASP A 393 -26.37 -15.25 -8.23
C ASP A 393 -25.78 -14.62 -6.96
N THR A 394 -26.48 -13.64 -6.35
CA THR A 394 -26.09 -12.97 -5.11
C THR A 394 -26.99 -13.42 -3.95
N ALA A 395 -26.40 -13.90 -2.84
CA ALA A 395 -27.14 -14.40 -1.68
C ALA A 395 -27.57 -13.33 -0.67
N TYR A 396 -27.19 -12.06 -0.89
CA TYR A 396 -27.53 -10.99 0.05
C TYR A 396 -29.04 -10.67 0.00
N PRO A 397 -29.73 -10.64 1.16
CA PRO A 397 -31.19 -10.67 1.17
C PRO A 397 -31.87 -9.32 0.87
N ALA A 398 -31.20 -8.21 1.18
CA ALA A 398 -31.80 -6.87 1.11
C ALA A 398 -31.05 -6.01 0.08
N LEU A 399 -31.37 -6.17 -1.20
CA LEU A 399 -30.79 -5.36 -2.27
C LEU A 399 -31.85 -4.76 -3.19
N GLU A 400 -31.51 -3.62 -3.76
CA GLU A 400 -32.17 -3.04 -4.93
C GLU A 400 -31.11 -2.72 -6.00
N LEU A 401 -31.55 -2.68 -7.26
CA LEU A 401 -30.73 -2.42 -8.42
C LEU A 401 -31.25 -1.17 -9.13
N VAL A 402 -30.38 -0.17 -9.28
CA VAL A 402 -30.66 1.08 -9.99
C VAL A 402 -29.83 1.12 -11.26
N ILE A 403 -30.48 0.87 -12.40
CA ILE A 403 -29.87 0.95 -13.72
C ILE A 403 -30.01 2.37 -14.24
N VAL A 404 -28.89 3.02 -14.55
CA VAL A 404 -28.86 4.38 -15.10
C VAL A 404 -28.49 4.31 -16.58
N ASP A 405 -29.50 4.37 -17.44
CA ASP A 405 -29.36 4.26 -18.88
C ASP A 405 -28.93 5.60 -19.49
N ASN A 406 -27.75 5.63 -20.10
CA ASN A 406 -27.20 6.81 -20.75
C ASN A 406 -27.57 6.87 -22.25
N GLY A 407 -28.85 6.61 -22.54
CA GLY A 407 -29.42 6.66 -23.89
C GLY A 407 -28.99 5.49 -24.75
N SER A 408 -29.29 4.26 -24.31
CA SER A 408 -29.12 3.06 -25.14
C SER A 408 -29.98 3.14 -26.39
N THR A 409 -29.43 2.64 -27.49
CA THR A 409 -30.04 2.63 -28.83
C THR A 409 -30.18 1.23 -29.41
N ASP A 410 -29.50 0.24 -28.83
CA ASP A 410 -29.64 -1.17 -29.17
C ASP A 410 -31.05 -1.69 -28.78
N PRO A 411 -31.88 -2.16 -29.73
CA PRO A 411 -33.22 -2.67 -29.45
C PRO A 411 -33.24 -3.81 -28.43
N ALA A 412 -32.20 -4.65 -28.39
CA ALA A 412 -32.15 -5.78 -27.46
C ALA A 412 -31.99 -5.33 -25.99
N VAL A 413 -31.60 -4.08 -25.73
CA VAL A 413 -31.62 -3.50 -24.38
C VAL A 413 -33.05 -3.16 -23.95
N ALA A 414 -33.92 -2.76 -24.87
CA ALA A 414 -35.32 -2.50 -24.56
C ALA A 414 -36.04 -3.79 -24.14
N ASP A 415 -35.73 -4.92 -24.80
CA ASP A 415 -36.26 -6.23 -24.42
C ASP A 415 -35.84 -6.63 -23.00
N LEU A 416 -34.58 -6.37 -22.63
CA LEU A 416 -34.07 -6.60 -21.27
C LEU A 416 -34.78 -5.72 -20.23
N TYR A 417 -35.02 -4.45 -20.55
CA TYR A 417 -35.74 -3.56 -19.65
C TYR A 417 -37.20 -3.98 -19.44
N ALA A 418 -37.87 -4.45 -20.49
CA ALA A 418 -39.23 -4.99 -20.38
C ALA A 418 -39.28 -6.26 -19.51
N GLU A 419 -38.26 -7.13 -19.61
CA GLU A 419 -38.11 -8.31 -18.76
C GLU A 419 -38.00 -7.92 -17.27
N TRP A 420 -37.18 -6.91 -16.94
CA TRP A 420 -36.88 -6.53 -15.56
C TRP A 420 -37.86 -5.54 -14.94
N GLU A 421 -38.76 -4.94 -15.73
CA GLU A 421 -39.75 -3.97 -15.25
C GLU A 421 -40.67 -4.57 -14.16
N SER A 422 -40.88 -5.89 -14.20
CA SER A 422 -41.70 -6.60 -13.22
C SER A 422 -40.99 -6.94 -11.90
N ASP A 423 -39.65 -6.86 -11.84
CA ASP A 423 -38.91 -7.14 -10.61
C ASP A 423 -38.94 -5.92 -9.69
N PRO A 424 -39.56 -5.99 -8.50
CA PRO A 424 -39.70 -4.84 -7.60
C PRO A 424 -38.37 -4.33 -7.04
N ARG A 425 -37.28 -5.09 -7.20
CA ARG A 425 -35.93 -4.69 -6.81
C ARG A 425 -35.27 -3.79 -7.87
N VAL A 426 -35.77 -3.79 -9.10
CA VAL A 426 -35.14 -3.08 -10.23
C VAL A 426 -35.79 -1.72 -10.43
N ARG A 427 -34.95 -0.70 -10.61
CA ARG A 427 -35.35 0.65 -10.98
C ARG A 427 -34.50 1.13 -12.14
N ARG A 428 -35.13 1.65 -13.18
CA ARG A 428 -34.46 2.25 -14.33
C ARG A 428 -34.55 3.78 -14.26
N LEU A 429 -33.45 4.45 -14.59
CA LEU A 429 -33.37 5.89 -14.78
C LEU A 429 -32.86 6.20 -16.18
N ASP A 430 -33.64 6.95 -16.94
CA ASP A 430 -33.21 7.45 -18.25
C ASP A 430 -32.43 8.76 -18.07
N ARG A 431 -31.17 8.78 -18.51
CA ARG A 431 -30.24 9.92 -18.47
C ARG A 431 -29.51 10.07 -19.81
N PRO A 432 -30.22 10.32 -20.93
CA PRO A 432 -29.57 10.50 -22.22
C PRO A 432 -28.67 11.74 -22.23
N GLY A 433 -27.52 11.66 -22.88
CA GLY A 433 -26.61 12.79 -23.05
C GLY A 433 -25.15 12.40 -23.23
N PRO A 434 -24.23 13.39 -23.15
CA PRO A 434 -22.80 13.14 -23.12
C PRO A 434 -22.44 12.25 -21.92
N PHE A 435 -21.62 11.23 -22.17
CA PHE A 435 -21.22 10.29 -21.12
C PHE A 435 -20.42 11.00 -20.01
N ASN A 436 -20.93 10.89 -18.78
CA ASN A 436 -20.28 11.33 -17.57
C ASN A 436 -20.57 10.29 -16.48
N PHE A 437 -19.63 9.37 -16.28
CA PHE A 437 -19.76 8.27 -15.32
C PHE A 437 -20.12 8.77 -13.93
N SER A 438 -19.41 9.80 -13.47
CA SER A 438 -19.61 10.40 -12.15
C SER A 438 -21.02 10.94 -11.96
N ARG A 439 -21.57 11.62 -12.98
CA ARG A 439 -22.94 12.14 -12.95
C ARG A 439 -23.97 11.01 -12.94
N LEU A 440 -23.80 9.99 -13.78
CA LEU A 440 -24.71 8.85 -13.86
C LEU A 440 -24.76 8.09 -12.52
N VAL A 441 -23.60 7.88 -11.90
CA VAL A 441 -23.50 7.29 -10.56
C VAL A 441 -24.20 8.17 -9.52
N ASN A 442 -23.94 9.48 -9.50
CA ASN A 442 -24.55 10.39 -8.53
C ASN A 442 -26.08 10.42 -8.66
N ASP A 443 -26.61 10.45 -9.89
CA ASP A 443 -28.04 10.42 -10.16
C ASP A 443 -28.67 9.10 -9.69
N GLY A 444 -28.00 7.96 -9.93
CA GLY A 444 -28.43 6.67 -9.43
C GLY A 444 -28.40 6.57 -7.89
N ALA A 445 -27.34 7.08 -7.27
CA ALA A 445 -27.22 7.16 -5.82
C ALA A 445 -28.33 8.02 -5.19
N ALA A 446 -28.65 9.17 -5.80
CA ALA A 446 -29.72 10.06 -5.33
C ALA A 446 -31.12 9.45 -5.46
N ALA A 447 -31.35 8.61 -6.46
CA ALA A 447 -32.64 7.93 -6.65
C ALA A 447 -32.77 6.61 -5.86
N SER A 448 -31.75 6.23 -5.11
CA SER A 448 -31.70 4.97 -4.39
C SER A 448 -32.00 5.15 -2.89
N ARG A 449 -32.29 4.06 -2.18
CA ARG A 449 -32.80 4.06 -0.79
C ARG A 449 -31.90 3.31 0.20
N GLY A 450 -30.97 2.50 -0.28
CA GLY A 450 -30.11 1.65 0.53
C GLY A 450 -29.15 2.45 1.40
N ALA A 451 -28.88 1.93 2.60
CA ALA A 451 -27.93 2.51 3.54
C ALA A 451 -26.47 2.32 3.08
N VAL A 452 -26.23 1.31 2.23
CA VAL A 452 -24.96 1.09 1.54
C VAL A 452 -25.19 1.25 0.05
N LEU A 453 -24.31 2.01 -0.61
CA LEU A 453 -24.25 2.15 -2.05
C LEU A 453 -23.17 1.22 -2.59
N VAL A 454 -23.45 0.54 -3.70
CA VAL A 454 -22.46 -0.20 -4.49
C VAL A 454 -22.42 0.39 -5.89
N LEU A 455 -21.26 0.93 -6.27
CA LEU A 455 -20.97 1.34 -7.64
C LEU A 455 -20.50 0.11 -8.40
N LEU A 456 -21.20 -0.26 -9.48
CA LEU A 456 -20.91 -1.47 -10.23
C LEU A 456 -20.95 -1.17 -11.73
N ASN A 457 -19.87 -1.50 -12.45
CA ASN A 457 -19.89 -1.39 -13.90
C ASN A 457 -20.79 -2.47 -14.53
N ASN A 458 -21.34 -2.19 -15.72
CA ASN A 458 -22.21 -3.11 -16.44
C ASN A 458 -21.50 -4.34 -17.05
N ASP A 459 -20.17 -4.41 -16.95
CA ASP A 459 -19.32 -5.48 -17.49
C ASP A 459 -18.61 -6.30 -16.39
N VAL A 460 -19.22 -6.32 -15.19
CA VAL A 460 -18.81 -7.14 -14.05
C VAL A 460 -19.70 -8.39 -13.94
N GLU A 461 -19.07 -9.51 -13.65
CA GLU A 461 -19.69 -10.82 -13.48
C GLU A 461 -19.46 -11.32 -12.04
N VAL A 462 -20.55 -11.72 -11.39
CA VAL A 462 -20.53 -12.32 -10.04
C VAL A 462 -20.02 -13.75 -10.13
N LEU A 463 -18.97 -14.06 -9.37
CA LEU A 463 -18.38 -15.41 -9.34
C LEU A 463 -18.81 -16.22 -8.10
N HIS A 464 -19.10 -15.53 -7.00
CA HIS A 464 -19.46 -16.15 -5.72
C HIS A 464 -20.62 -15.41 -5.06
N PRO A 465 -21.61 -16.11 -4.48
CA PRO A 465 -22.84 -15.51 -3.99
C PRO A 465 -22.69 -14.63 -2.75
N ASP A 466 -21.61 -14.78 -2.01
CA ASP A 466 -21.31 -14.07 -0.76
C ASP A 466 -20.57 -12.73 -0.95
N TRP A 467 -20.21 -12.38 -2.19
CA TRP A 467 -19.42 -11.17 -2.51
C TRP A 467 -19.99 -9.90 -1.86
N LEU A 468 -21.31 -9.72 -1.94
CA LEU A 468 -21.97 -8.50 -1.46
C LEU A 468 -21.96 -8.43 0.06
N ALA A 469 -22.17 -9.57 0.74
CA ALA A 469 -22.07 -9.64 2.19
C ALA A 469 -20.66 -9.30 2.67
N ALA A 470 -19.63 -9.80 1.97
CA ALA A 470 -18.23 -9.48 2.29
C ALA A 470 -17.92 -7.98 2.16
N MET A 471 -18.43 -7.33 1.12
CA MET A 471 -18.27 -5.88 0.91
C MET A 471 -19.01 -5.07 1.98
N VAL A 472 -20.26 -5.43 2.29
CA VAL A 472 -21.10 -4.70 3.25
C VAL A 472 -20.54 -4.79 4.67
N ARG A 473 -20.06 -5.96 5.11
CA ARG A 473 -19.41 -6.14 6.41
C ARG A 473 -18.30 -5.12 6.65
N GLN A 474 -17.51 -4.84 5.61
CA GLN A 474 -16.45 -3.84 5.66
C GLN A 474 -16.99 -2.40 5.58
N ALA A 475 -17.95 -2.14 4.70
CA ALA A 475 -18.46 -0.79 4.46
C ALA A 475 -19.20 -0.19 5.67
N LEU A 476 -19.76 -1.05 6.53
CA LEU A 476 -20.44 -0.65 7.75
C LEU A 476 -19.50 -0.35 8.93
N ARG A 477 -18.21 -0.65 8.81
CA ARG A 477 -17.23 -0.29 9.85
C ARG A 477 -17.14 1.24 9.95
N PRO A 478 -17.18 1.83 11.16
CA PRO A 478 -17.18 3.29 11.33
C PRO A 478 -15.99 3.99 10.64
N GLU A 479 -14.81 3.38 10.69
CA GLU A 479 -13.56 3.89 10.14
C GLU A 479 -13.41 3.69 8.62
N VAL A 480 -14.27 2.89 7.97
CA VAL A 480 -14.14 2.55 6.54
C VAL A 480 -15.01 3.44 5.66
N GLY A 481 -14.40 4.12 4.71
CA GLY A 481 -15.06 5.03 3.76
C GLY A 481 -15.36 4.39 2.42
N ALA A 482 -14.52 3.47 1.94
CA ALA A 482 -14.71 2.79 0.67
C ALA A 482 -14.19 1.35 0.75
N VAL A 483 -14.89 0.43 0.08
CA VAL A 483 -14.50 -0.99 0.01
C VAL A 483 -14.40 -1.40 -1.43
N GLY A 484 -13.28 -2.03 -1.81
CA GLY A 484 -13.06 -2.57 -3.15
C GLY A 484 -13.03 -4.09 -3.16
N ALA A 485 -13.61 -4.67 -4.21
CA ALA A 485 -13.54 -6.10 -4.47
C ALA A 485 -12.21 -6.51 -5.12
N LYS A 486 -11.87 -7.79 -5.07
CA LYS A 486 -10.88 -8.41 -5.94
C LYS A 486 -11.48 -8.61 -7.32
N LEU A 487 -10.90 -7.95 -8.32
CA LEU A 487 -11.34 -8.12 -9.70
C LEU A 487 -10.34 -8.96 -10.48
N LEU A 488 -10.85 -9.92 -11.23
CA LEU A 488 -10.08 -10.78 -12.12
C LEU A 488 -10.35 -10.43 -13.59
N PHE A 489 -9.34 -10.56 -14.42
CA PHE A 489 -9.53 -10.66 -15.87
C PHE A 489 -10.19 -11.99 -16.22
N GLY A 490 -10.78 -12.09 -17.42
CA GLY A 490 -11.33 -13.35 -17.95
C GLY A 490 -10.32 -14.50 -18.07
N ASN A 491 -9.01 -14.24 -17.94
CA ASN A 491 -7.98 -15.28 -17.86
C ASN A 491 -7.63 -15.71 -16.41
N GLY A 492 -8.44 -15.31 -15.43
CA GLY A 492 -8.27 -15.64 -14.01
C GLY A 492 -7.13 -14.91 -13.31
N ARG A 493 -6.50 -13.90 -13.95
CA ARG A 493 -5.42 -13.12 -13.34
C ARG A 493 -5.95 -11.87 -12.67
N ILE A 494 -5.23 -11.40 -11.66
CA ILE A 494 -5.58 -10.17 -10.92
C ILE A 494 -5.64 -8.97 -11.87
N GLN A 495 -6.76 -8.27 -11.85
CA GLN A 495 -6.94 -6.96 -12.45
C GLN A 495 -6.89 -5.86 -11.39
N HIS A 496 -7.58 -6.04 -10.26
CA HIS A 496 -7.61 -5.09 -9.15
C HIS A 496 -7.36 -5.78 -7.81
N ALA A 497 -6.35 -5.28 -7.11
CA ALA A 497 -5.97 -5.67 -5.75
C ALA A 497 -5.63 -4.42 -4.91
N GLY A 498 -6.44 -3.37 -5.07
CA GLY A 498 -6.13 -2.01 -4.60
C GLY A 498 -5.45 -1.14 -5.65
N VAL A 499 -5.46 0.17 -5.42
CA VAL A 499 -4.78 1.19 -6.22
C VAL A 499 -3.69 1.85 -5.38
N VAL A 500 -2.54 2.05 -6.03
CA VAL A 500 -1.43 2.87 -5.51
C VAL A 500 -1.47 4.23 -6.19
N VAL A 501 -1.43 5.28 -5.39
CA VAL A 501 -1.31 6.66 -5.86
C VAL A 501 0.18 6.99 -6.06
N GLY A 502 0.52 7.52 -7.22
CA GLY A 502 1.88 7.71 -7.73
C GLY A 502 2.36 6.63 -8.70
N LEU A 503 1.70 5.47 -8.77
CA LEU A 503 2.02 4.43 -9.74
C LEU A 503 1.80 4.93 -11.18
N GLY A 504 2.83 4.84 -12.02
CA GLY A 504 2.80 5.42 -13.36
C GLY A 504 2.72 6.95 -13.39
N GLY A 505 2.99 7.63 -12.27
CA GLY A 505 2.95 9.09 -12.12
C GLY A 505 1.58 9.67 -11.72
N ARG A 506 0.52 8.84 -11.65
CA ARG A 506 -0.83 9.27 -11.27
C ARG A 506 -1.44 8.29 -10.27
N ALA A 507 -2.14 7.26 -10.74
CA ALA A 507 -2.67 6.17 -9.93
C ALA A 507 -2.73 4.90 -10.79
N GLY A 508 -2.59 3.73 -10.17
CA GLY A 508 -2.68 2.47 -10.89
C GLY A 508 -2.91 1.24 -10.02
N HIS A 509 -3.42 0.19 -10.66
CA HIS A 509 -3.72 -1.09 -10.02
C HIS A 509 -2.43 -1.87 -9.73
N ILE A 510 -2.27 -2.27 -8.47
CA ILE A 510 -1.10 -3.05 -8.04
C ILE A 510 -1.28 -4.53 -8.32
N LEU A 511 -0.18 -5.24 -8.56
CA LEU A 511 -0.11 -6.67 -8.86
C LEU A 511 -0.99 -7.10 -10.05
N ARG A 512 -1.30 -6.16 -10.96
CA ARG A 512 -2.01 -6.45 -12.22
C ARG A 512 -1.29 -7.55 -13.00
N ASN A 513 -2.06 -8.49 -13.54
CA ASN A 513 -1.57 -9.69 -14.20
C ASN A 513 -0.73 -10.61 -13.28
N ARG A 514 -0.98 -10.67 -11.98
CA ARG A 514 -0.46 -11.78 -11.15
C ARG A 514 -1.49 -12.90 -11.05
N PRO A 515 -1.08 -14.14 -10.72
CA PRO A 515 -2.02 -15.21 -10.38
C PRO A 515 -3.05 -14.74 -9.33
N ALA A 516 -4.29 -15.24 -9.40
CA ALA A 516 -5.33 -14.85 -8.47
C ALA A 516 -4.94 -15.11 -7.01
N ASP A 517 -4.24 -16.21 -6.73
CA ASP A 517 -3.82 -16.65 -5.40
C ASP A 517 -2.49 -16.04 -4.93
N ALA A 518 -1.91 -15.08 -5.68
CA ALA A 518 -0.68 -14.44 -5.28
C ALA A 518 -0.85 -13.78 -3.90
N PRO A 519 -0.01 -14.12 -2.90
CA PRO A 519 -0.19 -13.62 -1.53
C PRO A 519 0.17 -12.12 -1.38
N GLY A 520 0.93 -11.58 -2.34
CA GLY A 520 1.52 -10.25 -2.23
C GLY A 520 2.60 -10.16 -1.14
N HIS A 521 3.29 -9.03 -1.10
CA HIS A 521 4.30 -8.77 -0.08
C HIS A 521 3.69 -8.78 1.32
N LEU A 522 4.32 -9.51 2.25
CA LEU A 522 3.83 -9.74 3.62
C LEU A 522 2.46 -10.43 3.71
N GLY A 523 2.02 -11.12 2.65
CA GLY A 523 0.73 -11.82 2.65
C GLY A 523 -0.49 -10.89 2.54
N ARG A 524 -0.30 -9.62 2.22
CA ARG A 524 -1.40 -8.63 2.26
C ARG A 524 -2.61 -8.94 1.38
N LEU A 525 -2.45 -9.74 0.32
CA LEU A 525 -3.59 -10.11 -0.54
C LEU A 525 -4.44 -11.27 0.00
N THR A 526 -4.13 -11.79 1.19
CA THR A 526 -4.91 -12.86 1.82
C THR A 526 -5.92 -12.36 2.85
N VAL A 527 -5.89 -11.08 3.20
CA VAL A 527 -6.75 -10.44 4.21
C VAL A 527 -7.24 -9.08 3.71
N ALA A 528 -8.37 -8.61 4.23
CA ALA A 528 -8.80 -7.24 4.02
C ALA A 528 -7.76 -6.25 4.60
N HIS A 529 -7.36 -5.24 3.82
CA HIS A 529 -6.34 -4.28 4.26
C HIS A 529 -6.54 -2.91 3.63
N GLU A 530 -5.98 -1.91 4.29
CA GLU A 530 -6.01 -0.53 3.82
C GLU A 530 -5.18 -0.31 2.56
N VAL A 531 -5.74 0.47 1.65
CA VAL A 531 -5.14 0.91 0.40
C VAL A 531 -5.46 2.39 0.19
N ALA A 532 -4.72 3.08 -0.69
CA ALA A 532 -5.00 4.49 -0.96
C ALA A 532 -6.31 4.69 -1.74
N GLY A 533 -6.70 3.71 -2.56
CA GLY A 533 -7.98 3.74 -3.26
C GLY A 533 -8.38 2.40 -3.85
N VAL A 534 -9.65 2.32 -4.22
CA VAL A 534 -10.29 1.17 -4.86
C VAL A 534 -11.12 1.64 -6.05
N THR A 535 -11.35 0.75 -7.02
CA THR A 535 -12.01 1.17 -8.27
C THR A 535 -13.54 1.07 -8.20
N ALA A 536 -14.24 2.01 -8.86
CA ALA A 536 -15.70 1.97 -8.99
C ALA A 536 -16.22 0.90 -9.96
N ALA A 537 -15.36 0.05 -10.54
CA ALA A 537 -15.83 -1.16 -11.20
C ALA A 537 -16.62 -2.05 -10.23
N CYS A 538 -16.23 -2.11 -8.97
CA CYS A 538 -17.04 -2.64 -7.87
C CYS A 538 -16.58 -2.00 -6.54
N LEU A 539 -17.30 -0.98 -6.08
CA LEU A 539 -16.99 -0.20 -4.87
C LEU A 539 -18.21 -0.10 -3.97
N ALA A 540 -18.08 -0.51 -2.70
CA ALA A 540 -19.12 -0.31 -1.68
C ALA A 540 -18.77 0.85 -0.74
N VAL A 541 -19.77 1.65 -0.38
CA VAL A 541 -19.63 2.81 0.52
C VAL A 541 -20.92 3.04 1.29
N ALA A 542 -20.82 3.37 2.59
CA ALA A 542 -21.98 3.80 3.37
C ALA A 542 -22.53 5.12 2.79
N ARG A 543 -23.85 5.19 2.57
CA ARG A 543 -24.52 6.35 1.95
C ARG A 543 -24.12 7.65 2.61
N GLU A 544 -24.19 7.70 3.94
CA GLU A 544 -23.87 8.90 4.73
C GLU A 544 -22.45 9.44 4.42
N LYS A 545 -21.48 8.56 4.16
CA LYS A 545 -20.08 8.93 3.87
C LYS A 545 -19.93 9.41 2.43
N PHE A 546 -20.62 8.76 1.50
CA PHE A 546 -20.69 9.20 0.09
C PHE A 546 -21.31 10.60 -0.02
N GLU A 547 -22.43 10.82 0.67
CA GLU A 547 -23.13 12.11 0.69
C GLU A 547 -22.31 13.18 1.43
N ALA A 548 -21.61 12.83 2.52
CA ALA A 548 -20.77 13.76 3.26
C ALA A 548 -19.71 14.43 2.37
N VAL A 549 -19.16 13.70 1.38
CA VAL A 549 -18.17 14.24 0.43
C VAL A 549 -18.79 14.78 -0.87
N GLY A 550 -20.12 14.78 -1.00
CA GLY A 550 -20.84 15.26 -2.19
C GLY A 550 -20.83 14.28 -3.37
N GLY A 551 -20.61 12.99 -3.12
CA GLY A 551 -20.53 11.96 -4.16
C GLY A 551 -19.29 12.04 -5.04
N LEU A 552 -19.39 11.63 -6.31
CA LEU A 552 -18.31 11.76 -7.30
C LEU A 552 -18.21 13.19 -7.86
N ASP A 553 -17.00 13.69 -8.07
CA ASP A 553 -16.75 15.02 -8.64
C ASP A 553 -16.92 14.97 -10.17
N ALA A 554 -18.17 15.14 -10.63
CA ALA A 554 -18.55 15.03 -12.04
C ALA A 554 -18.03 16.16 -12.95
N GLU A 555 -17.49 17.23 -12.37
CA GLU A 555 -16.91 18.35 -13.12
C GLU A 555 -15.40 18.14 -13.34
N ALA A 556 -14.68 17.79 -12.27
CA ALA A 556 -13.24 17.57 -12.36
C ALA A 556 -12.91 16.23 -13.03
N PHE A 557 -13.67 15.17 -12.69
CA PHE A 557 -13.42 13.78 -13.05
C PHE A 557 -14.67 13.12 -13.64
N PRO A 558 -15.14 13.52 -14.83
CA PRO A 558 -16.35 12.94 -15.42
C PRO A 558 -16.19 11.46 -15.81
N VAL A 559 -14.97 10.95 -16.06
CA VAL A 559 -14.79 9.60 -16.61
C VAL A 559 -13.67 8.83 -15.93
N ASP A 560 -12.52 9.44 -15.67
CA ASP A 560 -11.33 8.77 -15.16
C ASP A 560 -10.93 9.35 -13.80
N PHE A 561 -10.27 8.56 -12.94
CA PHE A 561 -9.84 8.95 -11.59
C PHE A 561 -10.93 9.34 -10.57
N ASN A 562 -12.22 9.30 -10.96
CA ASN A 562 -13.33 9.69 -10.08
C ASN A 562 -13.43 8.84 -8.80
N ASP A 563 -13.17 7.55 -8.93
CA ASP A 563 -13.21 6.56 -7.86
C ASP A 563 -12.06 6.75 -6.87
N ILE A 564 -10.86 7.03 -7.38
CA ILE A 564 -9.69 7.30 -6.55
C ILE A 564 -9.81 8.67 -5.87
N ASP A 565 -10.30 9.69 -6.58
CA ASP A 565 -10.61 11.00 -5.97
C ASP A 565 -11.65 10.87 -4.85
N LEU A 566 -12.71 10.06 -5.03
CA LEU A 566 -13.67 9.75 -3.97
C LEU A 566 -12.98 9.12 -2.75
N CYS A 567 -12.17 8.07 -2.96
CA CYS A 567 -11.44 7.41 -1.88
C CYS A 567 -10.55 8.39 -1.10
N LEU A 568 -9.84 9.28 -1.82
CA LEU A 568 -8.95 10.27 -1.20
C LEU A 568 -9.72 11.39 -0.48
N ARG A 569 -10.88 11.82 -0.98
CA ARG A 569 -11.76 12.77 -0.26
C ARG A 569 -12.37 12.18 1.00
N LEU A 570 -12.74 10.90 0.97
CA LEU A 570 -13.15 10.16 2.18
C LEU A 570 -11.97 10.05 3.16
N GLY A 571 -10.77 9.75 2.64
CA GLY A 571 -9.49 9.80 3.35
C GLY A 571 -9.23 11.11 4.09
N ALA A 572 -9.43 12.24 3.41
CA ALA A 572 -9.26 13.57 3.99
C ALA A 572 -10.23 13.88 5.14
N ARG A 573 -11.32 13.10 5.29
CA ARG A 573 -12.24 13.16 6.45
C ARG A 573 -11.92 12.14 7.56
N GLY A 574 -10.86 11.35 7.41
CA GLY A 574 -10.44 10.36 8.39
C GLY A 574 -10.99 8.94 8.16
N TRP A 575 -11.71 8.69 7.06
CA TRP A 575 -12.14 7.34 6.69
C TRP A 575 -11.13 6.64 5.79
N LYS A 576 -11.09 5.31 5.86
CA LYS A 576 -10.10 4.49 5.14
C LYS A 576 -10.70 3.81 3.92
N ALA A 577 -9.93 3.67 2.85
CA ALA A 577 -10.28 2.72 1.78
C ALA A 577 -9.69 1.34 2.13
N VAL A 578 -10.51 0.30 2.00
CA VAL A 578 -10.15 -1.10 2.27
C VAL A 578 -10.37 -1.92 1.01
N TRP A 579 -9.42 -2.78 0.67
CA TRP A 579 -9.63 -3.82 -0.33
C TRP A 579 -9.86 -5.15 0.36
N THR A 580 -10.83 -5.94 -0.10
CA THR A 580 -11.12 -7.27 0.48
C THR A 580 -10.89 -8.41 -0.53
N PRO A 581 -10.16 -9.47 -0.15
CA PRO A 581 -9.98 -10.65 -0.99
C PRO A 581 -11.22 -11.55 -1.04
N ARG A 582 -12.21 -11.33 -0.15
CA ARG A 582 -13.41 -12.17 -0.02
C ARG A 582 -14.48 -11.89 -1.09
N ALA A 583 -14.52 -10.67 -1.62
CA ALA A 583 -15.39 -10.34 -2.74
C ALA A 583 -14.62 -10.52 -4.04
N VAL A 584 -14.80 -11.64 -4.72
CA VAL A 584 -14.12 -11.92 -6.00
C VAL A 584 -15.12 -11.87 -7.15
N LEU A 585 -14.87 -10.98 -8.11
CA LEU A 585 -15.68 -10.82 -9.32
C LEU A 585 -14.78 -10.84 -10.56
N ALA A 586 -15.34 -11.22 -11.70
CA ALA A 586 -14.69 -11.01 -12.99
C ALA A 586 -15.11 -9.65 -13.56
N HIS A 587 -14.18 -8.94 -14.19
CA HIS A 587 -14.46 -7.68 -14.86
C HIS A 587 -13.90 -7.74 -16.27
N HIS A 588 -14.80 -7.72 -17.26
CA HIS A 588 -14.51 -7.88 -18.69
C HIS A 588 -13.94 -6.59 -19.32
N GLU A 589 -13.04 -5.92 -18.59
CA GLU A 589 -12.51 -4.56 -18.83
C GLU A 589 -12.18 -4.27 -20.31
N SER A 590 -12.48 -3.04 -20.73
CA SER A 590 -12.22 -2.49 -22.08
C SER A 590 -13.04 -3.11 -23.21
N VAL A 591 -13.95 -4.03 -22.93
CA VAL A 591 -14.89 -4.54 -23.94
C VAL A 591 -15.95 -3.48 -24.29
N SER A 592 -16.41 -2.67 -23.33
CA SER A 592 -17.40 -1.61 -23.53
C SER A 592 -16.80 -0.28 -24.03
N ARG A 593 -15.65 0.14 -23.48
CA ARG A 593 -15.05 1.48 -23.71
C ARG A 593 -13.90 1.52 -24.73
N GLY A 594 -13.16 0.42 -24.90
CA GLY A 594 -11.92 0.41 -25.68
C GLY A 594 -10.77 1.26 -25.08
N PRO A 595 -9.59 1.30 -25.74
CA PRO A 595 -8.45 2.08 -25.28
C PRO A 595 -8.66 3.59 -25.50
N SER A 596 -8.18 4.44 -24.57
CA SER A 596 -8.22 5.90 -24.73
C SER A 596 -7.32 6.35 -25.88
N VAL A 597 -7.93 6.59 -27.04
CA VAL A 597 -7.29 7.12 -28.26
C VAL A 597 -7.97 8.42 -28.70
N GLY A 598 -7.26 9.27 -29.45
CA GLY A 598 -7.82 10.53 -29.97
C GLY A 598 -8.38 11.45 -28.86
N PRO A 599 -9.61 11.98 -29.00
CA PRO A 599 -10.22 12.87 -28.00
C PRO A 599 -10.30 12.27 -26.60
N ALA A 600 -10.55 10.95 -26.47
CA ALA A 600 -10.60 10.29 -25.17
C ALA A 600 -9.24 10.30 -24.46
N ARG A 601 -8.13 10.25 -25.23
CA ARG A 601 -6.79 10.37 -24.66
C ARG A 601 -6.51 11.77 -24.13
N ILE A 602 -6.91 12.80 -24.88
CA ILE A 602 -6.74 14.21 -24.47
C ILE A 602 -7.49 14.47 -23.17
N ARG A 603 -8.74 14.00 -23.07
CA ARG A 603 -9.54 14.08 -21.84
C ARG A 603 -8.88 13.34 -20.67
N PHE A 604 -8.45 12.08 -20.87
CA PHE A 604 -7.77 11.29 -19.85
C PHE A 604 -6.52 12.00 -19.31
N ASP A 605 -5.73 12.62 -20.19
CA ASP A 605 -4.55 13.36 -19.78
C ASP A 605 -4.91 14.64 -19.00
N ALA A 606 -5.94 15.39 -19.43
CA ALA A 606 -6.43 16.56 -18.70
C ALA A 606 -7.01 16.22 -17.30
N GLU A 607 -7.82 15.16 -17.19
CA GLU A 607 -8.31 14.67 -15.89
C GLU A 607 -7.15 14.19 -15.02
N GLY A 608 -6.18 13.51 -15.62
CA GLY A 608 -4.98 13.07 -14.91
C GLY A 608 -4.10 14.22 -14.39
N ASP A 609 -4.03 15.34 -15.11
CA ASP A 609 -3.29 16.53 -14.66
C ASP A 609 -4.02 17.24 -13.51
N ARG A 610 -5.36 17.30 -13.54
CA ARG A 610 -6.17 17.78 -12.41
C ARG A 610 -6.01 16.89 -11.19
N PHE A 611 -6.04 15.57 -11.39
CA PHE A 611 -5.81 14.59 -10.32
C PHE A 611 -4.44 14.80 -9.69
N ALA A 612 -3.39 14.92 -10.52
CA ALA A 612 -2.03 15.16 -10.05
C ALA A 612 -1.91 16.49 -9.29
N ALA A 613 -2.56 17.56 -9.77
CA ALA A 613 -2.58 18.84 -9.09
C ALA A 613 -3.27 18.77 -7.72
N ARG A 614 -4.45 18.12 -7.63
CA ARG A 614 -5.23 17.98 -6.39
C ARG A 614 -4.53 17.07 -5.37
N TRP A 615 -3.97 15.94 -5.82
CA TRP A 615 -3.46 14.87 -4.96
C TRP A 615 -1.94 14.72 -4.96
N ARG A 616 -1.21 15.79 -5.32
CA ARG A 616 0.27 15.80 -5.40
C ARG A 616 0.99 15.25 -4.17
N ALA A 617 0.44 15.48 -2.96
CA ALA A 617 1.05 15.01 -1.72
C ALA A 617 0.95 13.48 -1.62
N MET A 618 -0.24 12.93 -1.90
CA MET A 618 -0.48 11.49 -1.92
C MET A 618 0.29 10.78 -3.02
N ILE A 619 0.47 11.41 -4.19
CA ILE A 619 1.35 10.89 -5.27
C ILE A 619 2.79 10.71 -4.79
N ARG A 620 3.27 11.60 -3.92
CA ARG A 620 4.64 11.53 -3.41
C ARG A 620 4.81 10.54 -2.27
N ASP A 621 3.77 10.34 -1.47
CA ASP A 621 3.83 9.51 -0.28
C ASP A 621 2.49 8.81 -0.04
N ASP A 622 2.23 7.77 -0.82
CA ASP A 622 1.14 6.83 -0.55
C ASP A 622 1.51 6.01 0.70
N PRO A 623 0.78 6.15 1.82
CA PRO A 623 1.16 5.53 3.08
C PRO A 623 1.13 4.00 3.00
N TYR A 624 0.36 3.41 2.07
CA TYR A 624 0.21 1.96 1.93
C TYR A 624 1.14 1.37 0.87
N TYR A 625 1.95 2.20 0.19
CA TYR A 625 2.95 1.75 -0.78
C TYR A 625 4.36 2.19 -0.40
N HIS A 626 5.21 1.22 -0.06
CA HIS A 626 6.55 1.50 0.48
C HIS A 626 7.41 2.38 -0.46
N PRO A 627 8.10 3.43 0.02
CA PRO A 627 8.92 4.33 -0.81
C PRO A 627 10.06 3.66 -1.58
N ALA A 628 10.50 2.48 -1.13
CA ALA A 628 11.51 1.65 -1.81
C ALA A 628 10.95 0.84 -2.99
N PHE A 629 9.63 0.65 -3.06
CA PHE A 629 9.02 -0.05 -4.18
C PHE A 629 8.96 0.82 -5.43
N SER A 630 8.88 0.16 -6.59
CA SER A 630 8.91 0.81 -7.88
C SER A 630 7.55 1.37 -8.28
N VAL A 631 7.50 2.67 -8.54
CA VAL A 631 6.31 3.30 -9.15
C VAL A 631 6.33 3.20 -10.69
N THR A 632 7.38 2.58 -11.23
CA THR A 632 7.57 2.33 -12.67
C THR A 632 6.90 1.04 -13.14
N THR A 633 6.80 0.00 -12.29
CA THR A 633 6.15 -1.28 -12.62
C THR A 633 4.93 -1.52 -11.74
N PHE A 634 3.95 -2.27 -12.24
CA PHE A 634 2.73 -2.60 -11.47
C PHE A 634 2.96 -3.63 -10.34
N GLY A 635 4.20 -3.83 -9.90
CA GLY A 635 4.59 -4.88 -8.96
C GLY A 635 5.13 -4.35 -7.63
N GLU A 636 5.63 -5.27 -6.82
CA GLU A 636 6.36 -5.00 -5.58
C GLU A 636 7.86 -5.20 -5.81
N GLU A 637 8.36 -4.64 -6.91
CA GLU A 637 9.79 -4.62 -7.22
C GLU A 637 10.44 -3.39 -6.57
N LEU A 638 11.74 -3.45 -6.29
CA LEU A 638 12.52 -2.35 -5.73
C LEU A 638 12.96 -1.37 -6.83
N GLU A 639 13.11 -0.10 -6.51
CA GLU A 639 13.60 0.93 -7.46
C GLU A 639 14.82 1.70 -6.94
#